data_AF-A0A2A6B2R7-F1
#
_entry.id   AF-A0A2A6B2R7-F1
#
_cell.length_a   1.000
_cell.length_b   1.000
_cell.length_c   1.000
_cell.angle_alpha   90.00
_cell.angle_beta   90.00
_cell.angle_gamma   90.00
#
_symmetry.space_group_name_H-M   'P 1'
#
loop_
_entity.id
_entity.type
_entity.pdbx_description
1 polymer ?
#
loop_
_entity_poly.entity_id
_entity_poly.type
_entity_poly.pdbx_seq_one_letter_code
_entity_poly.pdbx_strand_id
1 'polypeptide(L)'
;MRPIFLLLSLFCVVNSYKFLVYSSQSGKSHVNFLARITDILVDAGHEVVMLSPIMNSLIGGPMTDKARVIEIPQCKESAEFEDFINNQMSQNVWTQSPFRMFFSQSKMFENWVKTCESVIHHPGLIEQLKAEKFDAAFGESFEACGPVVFHLVGIEKWAVTESIAIRDGGFYISQTPGNPAYVPSLMAGSKDEMSFFDRLLNTFSHVVLDFMMEQHYPMMAERIRQSYPDLPEIREIIATNSLVFLNSEPLVDFPKITSARVIDYGGIVTSSEHKPLNQTWSSILDLRPRTVLLSFGTVARAHAMPEQYKQTIRETFRKFPNVTFIWKYEKPEDKVSDGIPNLIESTWVPQRDMLHDARLSAFITHCGQGSTTESIDAGIPLIVIPVLADQLRNAHQIERNRIGMRLEKTDLAGGDKLERAIREVLDNDSYRKTAKKVREMIADRPFAMKEIFVKNMEFLAKHGPLRQLDHYGRRLNFFQYYLVDVIAFVVLIVASICVLVLLAIRRSLLCNQVLPLKQNSTADTYSDVQIIIFDVVYYVGLVLVAVSFPIYCTVVTVLHCAKRQAGSNNIFFRMYMIGGVVDITAMLNNYLLCAFPQHGWFIAFYTSNMGFGQAYLMISWSIRYAQGITAVVLAFNRLTAVVFPARYKTFADNDFRGVVFTVSSFIQTVFVIYIIVNYIVVFIYFRKQLRGTVPASRNDERSKEKQKQENRLLFISIAVCSLEVLSWLYSVYAFVINTKMQTRVFYCIFNILSDVYSCTPPYLLILFSTPFQKRLRTLLSHHVEPSTSTSSTVTNRDRQSSSSSSRY
;
A
#
# COMPACT_ATOMS: atom_id res chain seq x y z
N MET A 1 21.00 -12.46 61.64
CA MET A 1 20.99 -11.86 60.28
C MET A 1 20.33 -12.74 59.21
N ARG A 2 20.51 -14.08 59.19
CA ARG A 2 19.77 -14.99 58.27
C ARG A 2 18.23 -14.88 58.27
N PRO A 3 17.51 -14.71 59.40
CA PRO A 3 16.05 -14.58 59.38
C PRO A 3 15.56 -13.24 58.80
N ILE A 4 16.38 -12.18 58.84
CA ILE A 4 16.04 -10.87 58.27
C ILE A 4 16.14 -10.91 56.74
N PHE A 5 17.13 -11.63 56.19
CA PHE A 5 17.23 -11.86 54.75
C PHE A 5 16.08 -12.72 54.22
N LEU A 6 15.57 -13.67 55.01
CA LEU A 6 14.40 -14.49 54.67
C LEU A 6 13.09 -13.69 54.70
N LEU A 7 12.98 -12.73 55.62
CA LEU A 7 11.88 -11.74 55.66
C LEU A 7 11.96 -10.72 54.52
N LEU A 8 13.16 -10.30 54.13
CA LEU A 8 13.37 -9.41 52.98
C LEU A 8 13.16 -10.12 51.63
N SER A 9 13.42 -11.43 51.53
CA SER A 9 13.07 -12.23 50.34
C SER A 9 11.57 -12.50 50.20
N LEU A 10 10.77 -12.27 51.26
CA LEU A 10 9.30 -12.32 51.19
C LEU A 10 8.69 -11.01 50.66
N PHE A 11 9.46 -9.92 50.61
CA PHE A 11 9.10 -8.73 49.83
C PHE A 11 9.50 -8.97 48.36
N CYS A 12 8.80 -9.89 47.69
CA CYS A 12 8.67 -9.75 46.25
C CYS A 12 8.03 -8.38 46.02
N VAL A 13 8.81 -7.44 45.48
CA VAL A 13 8.29 -6.18 44.96
C VAL A 13 7.45 -6.55 43.74
N VAL A 14 6.20 -6.96 43.97
CA VAL A 14 5.23 -7.12 42.91
C VAL A 14 4.88 -5.70 42.47
N ASN A 15 5.37 -5.30 41.30
CA ASN A 15 4.96 -4.05 40.68
C ASN A 15 3.49 -4.22 40.25
N SER A 16 2.58 -3.82 41.12
CA SER A 16 1.16 -3.72 40.81
C SER A 16 0.91 -2.43 40.05
N TYR A 17 0.41 -2.53 38.82
CA TYR A 17 -0.14 -1.40 38.09
C TYR A 17 -1.60 -1.18 38.46
N LYS A 18 -2.09 0.03 38.22
CA LYS A 18 -3.49 0.41 38.39
C LYS A 18 -4.12 0.71 37.04
N PHE A 19 -5.11 -0.09 36.65
CA PHE A 19 -5.80 0.03 35.36
C PHE A 19 -7.21 0.60 35.51
N LEU A 20 -7.59 1.49 34.60
CA LEU A 20 -8.98 1.88 34.37
C LEU A 20 -9.55 1.09 33.20
N VAL A 21 -10.67 0.41 33.39
CA VAL A 21 -11.44 -0.21 32.29
C VAL A 21 -12.77 0.49 32.11
N TYR A 22 -13.13 0.79 30.87
CA TYR A 22 -14.45 1.29 30.52
C TYR A 22 -15.29 0.17 29.91
N SER A 23 -16.42 -0.17 30.54
CA SER A 23 -17.29 -1.28 30.12
C SER A 23 -18.77 -0.91 30.31
N SER A 24 -19.38 -0.37 29.27
CA SER A 24 -20.80 0.01 29.29
C SER A 24 -21.73 -1.20 29.18
N GLN A 25 -22.86 -1.16 29.89
CA GLN A 25 -23.82 -2.25 29.93
C GLN A 25 -24.76 -2.21 28.72
N SER A 26 -24.20 -2.32 27.51
CA SER A 26 -24.92 -2.40 26.21
C SER A 26 -25.41 -3.80 25.88
N GLY A 27 -24.55 -4.80 26.12
CA GLY A 27 -24.74 -6.16 25.63
C GLY A 27 -24.03 -7.16 26.51
N LYS A 28 -24.75 -8.23 26.91
CA LYS A 28 -24.26 -9.19 27.90
C LYS A 28 -22.97 -9.90 27.48
N SER A 29 -22.79 -10.16 26.18
CA SER A 29 -21.55 -10.74 25.63
C SER A 29 -20.34 -9.83 25.82
N HIS A 30 -20.50 -8.54 25.57
CA HIS A 30 -19.45 -7.52 25.70
C HIS A 30 -19.04 -7.33 27.17
N VAL A 31 -20.04 -7.16 28.04
CA VAL A 31 -19.81 -7.00 29.48
C VAL A 31 -19.15 -8.24 30.07
N ASN A 32 -19.63 -9.44 29.74
CA ASN A 32 -18.99 -10.69 30.17
C ASN A 32 -17.54 -10.78 29.68
N PHE A 33 -17.27 -10.41 28.43
CA PHE A 33 -15.91 -10.46 27.88
C PHE A 33 -14.97 -9.50 28.62
N LEU A 34 -15.35 -8.23 28.74
CA LEU A 34 -14.56 -7.21 29.44
C LEU A 34 -14.36 -7.56 30.91
N ALA A 35 -15.40 -8.05 31.59
CA ALA A 35 -15.30 -8.53 32.97
C ALA A 35 -14.26 -9.65 33.13
N ARG A 36 -14.22 -10.63 32.22
CA ARG A 36 -13.27 -11.73 32.31
C ARG A 36 -11.83 -11.31 32.07
N ILE A 37 -11.57 -10.42 31.11
CA ILE A 37 -10.20 -9.90 30.90
C ILE A 37 -9.78 -8.93 32.03
N THR A 38 -10.73 -8.24 32.65
CA THR A 38 -10.52 -7.44 33.86
C THR A 38 -10.09 -8.35 35.01
N ASP A 39 -10.82 -9.44 35.27
CA ASP A 39 -10.49 -10.42 36.30
C ASP A 39 -9.10 -11.04 36.09
N ILE A 40 -8.68 -11.25 34.83
CA ILE A 40 -7.35 -11.77 34.48
C ILE A 40 -6.23 -10.80 34.94
N LEU A 41 -6.41 -9.48 34.81
CA LEU A 41 -5.42 -8.51 35.30
C LEU A 41 -5.41 -8.44 36.83
N VAL A 42 -6.58 -8.57 37.48
CA VAL A 42 -6.65 -8.67 38.94
C VAL A 42 -5.93 -9.92 39.44
N ASP A 43 -6.12 -11.07 38.77
CA ASP A 43 -5.44 -12.33 39.07
C ASP A 43 -3.92 -12.25 38.86
N ALA A 44 -3.46 -11.38 37.96
CA ALA A 44 -2.04 -11.08 37.76
C ALA A 44 -1.45 -10.18 38.87
N GLY A 45 -2.26 -9.72 39.83
CA GLY A 45 -1.82 -8.91 40.97
C GLY A 45 -1.90 -7.40 40.73
N HIS A 46 -2.75 -6.95 39.81
CA HIS A 46 -2.96 -5.53 39.51
C HIS A 46 -4.25 -4.99 40.14
N GLU A 47 -4.29 -3.69 40.45
CA GLU A 47 -5.54 -3.02 40.81
C GLU A 47 -6.29 -2.66 39.53
N VAL A 48 -7.56 -3.04 39.42
CA VAL A 48 -8.40 -2.68 38.27
C VAL A 48 -9.69 -2.03 38.76
N VAL A 49 -10.01 -0.89 38.15
CA VAL A 49 -11.25 -0.14 38.40
C VAL A 49 -12.08 -0.14 37.13
N MET A 50 -13.30 -0.65 37.20
CA MET A 50 -14.24 -0.70 36.09
C MET A 50 -15.25 0.42 36.19
N LEU A 51 -15.21 1.34 35.23
CA LEU A 51 -16.28 2.31 34.99
C LEU A 51 -17.36 1.64 34.14
N SER A 52 -18.54 1.45 34.72
CA SER A 52 -19.64 0.71 34.10
C SER A 52 -20.93 1.52 34.03
N PRO A 53 -21.16 2.30 32.96
CA PRO A 53 -22.44 2.97 32.78
C PRO A 53 -23.55 2.00 32.35
N ILE A 54 -24.72 2.12 32.97
CA ILE A 54 -25.90 1.33 32.64
C ILE A 54 -26.56 1.91 31.39
N MET A 55 -26.55 1.16 30.29
CA MET A 55 -27.33 1.52 29.09
C MET A 55 -28.58 0.67 28.93
N ASN A 56 -28.52 -0.59 29.31
CA ASN A 56 -29.65 -1.52 29.33
C ASN A 56 -29.72 -2.20 30.70
N SER A 57 -30.79 -1.93 31.44
CA SER A 57 -30.98 -2.44 32.80
C SER A 57 -31.09 -3.97 32.85
N LEU A 58 -31.54 -4.61 31.75
CA LEU A 58 -31.71 -6.06 31.67
C LEU A 58 -30.39 -6.85 31.59
N ILE A 59 -29.25 -6.18 31.46
CA ILE A 59 -27.95 -6.86 31.48
C ILE A 59 -27.69 -7.47 32.86
N GLY A 60 -28.04 -6.76 33.93
CA GLY A 60 -27.93 -7.23 35.32
C GLY A 60 -26.58 -6.98 35.98
N GLY A 61 -25.80 -5.99 35.50
CA GLY A 61 -24.59 -5.49 36.17
C GLY A 61 -23.29 -5.66 35.37
N PRO A 62 -22.13 -5.38 36.01
CA PRO A 62 -20.81 -5.31 35.40
C PRO A 62 -20.12 -6.67 35.18
N MET A 63 -20.67 -7.76 35.72
CA MET A 63 -20.23 -9.16 35.54
C MET A 63 -18.83 -9.55 36.06
N THR A 64 -18.02 -8.61 36.55
CA THR A 64 -16.74 -8.91 37.23
C THR A 64 -16.99 -9.28 38.69
N ASP A 65 -16.24 -10.27 39.18
CA ASP A 65 -16.32 -10.74 40.57
C ASP A 65 -15.15 -10.19 41.43
N LYS A 66 -14.15 -9.55 40.80
CA LYS A 66 -12.85 -9.24 41.44
C LYS A 66 -12.47 -7.77 41.42
N ALA A 67 -12.85 -7.03 40.38
CA ALA A 67 -12.46 -5.63 40.23
C ALA A 67 -13.37 -4.69 41.02
N ARG A 68 -12.86 -3.51 41.37
CA ARG A 68 -13.69 -2.45 41.93
C ARG A 68 -14.53 -1.81 40.84
N VAL A 69 -15.83 -1.66 41.06
CA VAL A 69 -16.75 -1.10 40.06
C VAL A 69 -17.23 0.29 40.48
N ILE A 70 -17.19 1.22 39.53
CA ILE A 70 -17.88 2.51 39.57
C ILE A 70 -19.03 2.42 38.57
N GLU A 71 -20.23 2.16 39.07
CA GLU A 71 -21.42 2.03 38.23
C GLU A 71 -22.09 3.40 38.05
N ILE A 72 -22.37 3.79 36.81
CA ILE A 72 -23.10 5.04 36.51
C ILE A 72 -24.56 4.69 36.24
N PRO A 73 -25.51 5.29 36.98
CA PRO A 73 -26.94 5.04 36.77
C PRO A 73 -27.39 5.29 35.33
N GLN A 74 -28.42 4.56 34.90
CA GLN A 74 -28.99 4.73 33.57
C GLN A 74 -29.55 6.13 33.38
N CYS A 75 -29.16 6.79 32.28
CA CYS A 75 -29.74 8.08 31.93
C CYS A 75 -31.15 7.92 31.32
N LYS A 76 -31.94 9.00 31.35
CA LYS A 76 -33.32 9.01 30.86
C LYS A 76 -33.42 8.53 29.41
N GLU A 77 -32.51 8.98 28.56
CA GLU A 77 -32.50 8.68 27.13
C GLU A 77 -32.19 7.21 26.87
N SER A 78 -31.30 6.60 27.65
CA SER A 78 -31.05 5.16 27.58
C SER A 78 -32.23 4.32 28.08
N ALA A 79 -32.93 4.78 29.12
CA ALA A 79 -34.15 4.13 29.59
C ALA A 79 -35.26 4.16 28.52
N GLU A 80 -35.41 5.26 27.79
CA GLU A 80 -36.34 5.37 26.66
C GLU A 80 -35.92 4.47 25.47
N PHE A 81 -34.62 4.29 25.26
CA PHE A 81 -34.08 3.43 24.20
C PHE A 81 -34.18 1.92 24.52
N GLU A 82 -34.35 1.56 25.79
CA GLU A 82 -34.34 0.18 26.25
C GLU A 82 -35.47 -0.67 25.62
N ASP A 83 -36.67 -0.11 25.45
CA ASP A 83 -37.79 -0.80 24.77
C ASP A 83 -37.45 -1.12 23.32
N PHE A 84 -36.79 -0.19 22.63
CA PHE A 84 -36.37 -0.42 21.25
C PHE A 84 -35.38 -1.58 21.14
N ILE A 85 -34.37 -1.67 22.01
CA ILE A 85 -33.40 -2.78 22.01
C ILE A 85 -34.11 -4.11 22.35
N ASN A 86 -34.90 -4.11 23.42
CA ASN A 86 -35.37 -5.36 24.00
C ASN A 86 -36.59 -5.96 23.28
N ASN A 87 -37.39 -5.13 22.61
CA ASN A 87 -38.60 -5.57 21.91
C ASN A 87 -38.47 -5.41 20.38
N GLN A 88 -38.35 -4.18 19.89
CA GLN A 88 -38.40 -3.91 18.45
C GLN A 88 -37.19 -4.49 17.71
N MET A 89 -35.97 -4.27 18.20
CA MET A 89 -34.74 -4.78 17.60
C MET A 89 -34.73 -6.31 17.61
N SER A 90 -35.11 -6.94 18.73
CA SER A 90 -35.19 -8.40 18.82
C SER A 90 -36.13 -9.05 17.81
N GLN A 91 -37.19 -8.37 17.37
CA GLN A 91 -38.08 -8.86 16.31
C GLN A 91 -37.50 -8.55 14.91
N ASN A 92 -36.93 -7.36 14.75
CA ASN A 92 -36.39 -6.89 13.48
C ASN A 92 -35.21 -7.75 13.01
N VAL A 93 -34.35 -8.23 13.91
CA VAL A 93 -33.22 -9.11 13.55
C VAL A 93 -33.68 -10.40 12.87
N TRP A 94 -34.88 -10.89 13.18
CA TRP A 94 -35.45 -12.07 12.52
C TRP A 94 -36.12 -11.73 11.20
N THR A 95 -36.91 -10.66 11.15
CA THR A 95 -37.81 -10.38 10.03
C THR A 95 -37.22 -9.48 8.95
N GLN A 96 -36.25 -8.63 9.30
CA GLN A 96 -35.67 -7.66 8.36
C GLN A 96 -34.43 -8.22 7.65
N SER A 97 -34.16 -7.68 6.47
CA SER A 97 -32.90 -7.97 5.76
C SER A 97 -31.71 -7.32 6.49
N PRO A 98 -30.50 -7.89 6.38
CA PRO A 98 -29.28 -7.27 6.92
C PRO A 98 -29.12 -5.82 6.47
N PHE A 99 -29.47 -5.51 5.21
CA PHE A 99 -29.43 -4.16 4.66
C PHE A 99 -30.39 -3.19 5.38
N ARG A 100 -31.60 -3.62 5.73
CA ARG A 100 -32.55 -2.74 6.46
C ARG A 100 -32.15 -2.57 7.92
N MET A 101 -31.67 -3.64 8.55
CA MET A 101 -31.09 -3.60 9.90
C MET A 101 -29.91 -2.63 9.97
N PHE A 102 -29.08 -2.62 8.94
CA PHE A 102 -27.93 -1.73 8.82
C PHE A 102 -28.31 -0.24 8.94
N PHE A 103 -29.37 0.22 8.26
CA PHE A 103 -29.85 1.61 8.39
C PHE A 103 -30.54 1.94 9.71
N SER A 104 -30.91 0.92 10.50
CA SER A 104 -31.55 1.12 11.81
C SER A 104 -30.56 1.44 12.94
N GLN A 105 -29.25 1.35 12.67
CA GLN A 105 -28.18 1.54 13.66
C GLN A 105 -28.03 2.98 14.15
N SER A 106 -28.53 3.99 13.41
CA SER A 106 -28.41 5.42 13.77
C SER A 106 -28.92 5.73 15.18
N LYS A 107 -30.04 5.11 15.59
CA LYS A 107 -30.60 5.29 16.94
C LYS A 107 -29.68 4.75 18.04
N MET A 108 -28.96 3.66 17.76
CA MET A 108 -28.00 3.08 18.71
C MET A 108 -26.81 4.01 18.92
N PHE A 109 -26.29 4.59 17.85
CA PHE A 109 -25.21 5.57 17.95
C PHE A 109 -25.64 6.85 18.67
N GLU A 110 -26.86 7.34 18.42
CA GLU A 110 -27.42 8.47 19.17
C GLU A 110 -27.51 8.17 20.67
N ASN A 111 -27.93 6.95 21.05
CA ASN A 111 -27.94 6.53 22.43
C ASN A 111 -26.53 6.49 23.06
N TRP A 112 -25.52 6.00 22.33
CA TRP A 112 -24.13 6.02 22.82
C TRP A 112 -23.62 7.44 23.08
N VAL A 113 -23.93 8.38 22.19
CA VAL A 113 -23.55 9.78 22.39
C VAL A 113 -24.21 10.39 23.62
N LYS A 114 -25.51 10.17 23.80
CA LYS A 114 -26.27 10.67 24.97
C LYS A 114 -25.83 10.01 26.28
N THR A 115 -25.55 8.72 26.24
CA THR A 115 -24.98 8.00 27.40
C THR A 115 -23.64 8.61 27.77
N CYS A 116 -22.77 8.85 26.79
CA CYS A 116 -21.47 9.42 27.06
C CYS A 116 -21.55 10.82 27.67
N GLU A 117 -22.44 11.66 27.15
CA GLU A 117 -22.74 12.98 27.72
C GLU A 117 -23.14 12.85 29.20
N SER A 118 -24.02 11.91 29.54
CA SER A 118 -24.40 11.66 30.94
C SER A 118 -23.24 11.17 31.81
N VAL A 119 -22.32 10.36 31.27
CA VAL A 119 -21.14 9.85 31.99
C VAL A 119 -20.17 10.97 32.31
N ILE A 120 -19.76 11.77 31.32
CA ILE A 120 -18.78 12.85 31.53
C ILE A 120 -19.33 13.97 32.42
N HIS A 121 -20.66 14.08 32.53
CA HIS A 121 -21.35 15.03 33.40
C HIS A 121 -21.76 14.46 34.75
N HIS A 122 -21.44 13.19 35.04
CA HIS A 122 -21.73 12.61 36.34
C HIS A 122 -20.97 13.38 37.43
N PRO A 123 -21.66 13.92 38.47
CA PRO A 123 -21.04 14.83 39.43
C PRO A 123 -19.78 14.27 40.09
N GLY A 124 -18.67 14.98 39.96
CA GLY A 124 -17.39 14.62 40.57
C GLY A 124 -16.65 13.43 39.94
N LEU A 125 -17.22 12.75 38.93
CA LEU A 125 -16.63 11.53 38.37
C LEU A 125 -15.23 11.74 37.79
N ILE A 126 -15.08 12.72 36.90
CA ILE A 126 -13.78 12.95 36.24
C ILE A 126 -12.70 13.34 37.26
N GLU A 127 -13.04 14.14 38.26
CA GLU A 127 -12.09 14.53 39.31
C GLU A 127 -11.75 13.37 40.25
N GLN A 128 -12.72 12.51 40.57
CA GLN A 128 -12.47 11.26 41.27
C GLN A 128 -11.50 10.37 40.48
N LEU A 129 -11.74 10.17 39.18
CA LEU A 129 -10.88 9.33 38.33
C LEU A 129 -9.48 9.91 38.16
N LYS A 130 -9.32 11.24 38.09
CA LYS A 130 -8.00 11.89 38.08
C LYS A 130 -7.23 11.65 39.38
N ALA A 131 -7.93 11.71 40.52
CA ALA A 131 -7.32 11.51 41.84
C ALA A 131 -6.76 10.09 42.04
N GLU A 132 -7.30 9.10 41.31
CA GLU A 132 -6.91 7.68 41.38
C GLU A 132 -5.52 7.40 40.77
N LYS A 133 -5.02 8.25 39.86
CA LYS A 133 -3.71 8.14 39.19
C LYS A 133 -3.45 6.77 38.54
N PHE A 134 -4.24 6.44 37.53
CA PHE A 134 -4.11 5.21 36.75
C PHE A 134 -2.80 5.16 35.94
N ASP A 135 -2.19 3.97 35.86
CA ASP A 135 -0.98 3.72 35.06
C ASP A 135 -1.31 3.53 33.57
N ALA A 136 -2.44 2.88 33.30
CA ALA A 136 -2.95 2.65 31.95
C ALA A 136 -4.47 2.41 31.95
N ALA A 137 -5.08 2.40 30.76
CA ALA A 137 -6.49 2.09 30.59
C ALA A 137 -6.75 1.13 29.43
N PHE A 138 -7.93 0.51 29.41
CA PHE A 138 -8.40 -0.23 28.24
C PHE A 138 -9.92 -0.23 28.13
N GLY A 139 -10.42 -0.48 26.93
CA GLY A 139 -11.86 -0.58 26.67
C GLY A 139 -12.14 -0.97 25.22
N GLU A 140 -13.39 -1.29 24.95
CA GLU A 140 -13.87 -1.53 23.58
C GLU A 140 -13.94 -0.24 22.76
N SER A 141 -13.80 -0.35 21.43
CA SER A 141 -13.96 0.78 20.49
C SER A 141 -15.31 0.79 19.76
N PHE A 142 -16.29 0.02 20.26
CA PHE A 142 -17.68 0.08 19.78
C PHE A 142 -18.28 1.47 19.97
N GLU A 143 -18.03 2.07 21.12
CA GLU A 143 -18.35 3.46 21.40
C GLU A 143 -17.09 4.26 21.73
N ALA A 144 -17.13 5.57 21.49
CA ALA A 144 -15.97 6.44 21.71
C ALA A 144 -15.88 7.00 23.14
N CYS A 145 -16.83 6.68 24.03
CA CYS A 145 -16.87 7.31 25.35
C CYS A 145 -15.70 6.92 26.26
N GLY A 146 -15.31 5.64 26.29
CA GLY A 146 -14.13 5.19 27.03
C GLY A 146 -12.87 6.00 26.68
N PRO A 147 -12.47 6.05 25.39
CA PRO A 147 -11.38 6.90 24.93
C PRO A 147 -11.49 8.37 25.34
N VAL A 148 -12.71 8.95 25.31
CA VAL A 148 -12.93 10.33 25.77
C VAL A 148 -12.71 10.47 27.27
N VAL A 149 -13.25 9.57 28.08
CA VAL A 149 -13.02 9.56 29.54
C VAL A 149 -11.53 9.42 29.84
N PHE A 150 -10.81 8.52 29.16
CA PHE A 150 -9.36 8.36 29.34
C PHE A 150 -8.61 9.65 29.03
N HIS A 151 -8.99 10.34 27.96
CA HIS A 151 -8.43 11.65 27.62
C HIS A 151 -8.71 12.71 28.69
N LEU A 152 -9.96 12.84 29.16
CA LEU A 152 -10.35 13.81 30.19
C LEU A 152 -9.67 13.55 31.54
N VAL A 153 -9.39 12.28 31.86
CA VAL A 153 -8.65 11.87 33.06
C VAL A 153 -7.14 12.06 32.91
N GLY A 154 -6.63 12.21 31.68
CA GLY A 154 -5.20 12.39 31.39
C GLY A 154 -4.42 11.08 31.21
N ILE A 155 -5.10 9.98 30.85
CA ILE A 155 -4.48 8.67 30.62
C ILE A 155 -4.08 8.53 29.15
N GLU A 156 -2.79 8.73 28.85
CA GLU A 156 -2.28 8.56 27.48
C GLU A 156 -1.91 7.11 27.12
N LYS A 157 -1.70 6.25 28.13
CA LYS A 157 -1.32 4.85 27.96
C LYS A 157 -2.57 3.98 27.96
N TRP A 158 -3.10 3.67 26.78
CA TRP A 158 -4.30 2.85 26.72
C TRP A 158 -4.36 1.91 25.52
N ALA A 159 -5.11 0.84 25.67
CA ALA A 159 -5.32 -0.19 24.66
C ALA A 159 -6.80 -0.32 24.30
N VAL A 160 -7.06 -0.72 23.05
CA VAL A 160 -8.37 -1.18 22.62
C VAL A 160 -8.46 -2.68 22.82
N THR A 161 -9.59 -3.17 23.32
CA THR A 161 -9.88 -4.61 23.45
C THR A 161 -11.20 -4.89 22.78
N GLU A 162 -11.24 -5.69 21.72
CA GLU A 162 -12.48 -6.06 21.02
C GLU A 162 -12.94 -7.46 21.41
N SER A 163 -14.22 -7.61 21.76
CA SER A 163 -14.85 -8.92 22.00
C SER A 163 -15.21 -9.67 20.71
N ILE A 164 -15.07 -9.02 19.55
CA ILE A 164 -15.29 -9.56 18.21
C ILE A 164 -13.97 -9.67 17.42
N ALA A 165 -14.05 -10.29 16.23
CA ALA A 165 -12.96 -10.22 15.25
C ALA A 165 -12.76 -8.77 14.73
N ILE A 166 -11.69 -8.53 13.96
CA ILE A 166 -11.40 -7.19 13.44
C ILE A 166 -12.63 -6.61 12.71
N ARG A 167 -13.04 -5.40 13.13
CA ARG A 167 -14.16 -4.69 12.53
C ARG A 167 -13.76 -4.11 11.17
N ASP A 168 -14.72 -4.01 10.25
CA ASP A 168 -14.51 -3.25 9.01
C ASP A 168 -14.45 -1.77 9.32
N GLY A 169 -13.67 -1.03 8.54
CA GLY A 169 -13.35 0.35 8.90
C GLY A 169 -12.58 0.45 10.21
N GLY A 170 -12.48 1.64 10.78
CA GLY A 170 -11.71 1.82 12.02
C GLY A 170 -10.20 1.79 11.81
N PHE A 171 -9.75 2.27 10.64
CA PHE A 171 -8.34 2.52 10.37
C PHE A 171 -7.70 3.42 11.45
N TYR A 172 -8.44 4.34 12.07
CA TYR A 172 -7.93 5.13 13.20
C TYR A 172 -7.63 4.29 14.46
N ILE A 173 -8.21 3.10 14.60
CA ILE A 173 -7.98 2.20 15.74
C ILE A 173 -6.77 1.31 15.45
N SER A 174 -6.85 0.52 14.38
CA SER A 174 -5.86 -0.52 14.03
C SER A 174 -4.65 0.02 13.26
N GLN A 175 -4.79 1.21 12.65
CA GLN A 175 -3.84 1.83 11.71
C GLN A 175 -3.45 0.91 10.56
N THR A 176 -4.31 -0.07 10.26
CA THR A 176 -4.12 -1.07 9.21
C THR A 176 -5.42 -1.18 8.42
N PRO A 177 -5.44 -0.90 7.11
CA PRO A 177 -6.67 -0.96 6.33
C PRO A 177 -7.15 -2.42 6.21
N GLY A 178 -8.45 -2.62 6.31
CA GLY A 178 -9.06 -3.88 5.91
C GLY A 178 -8.83 -4.13 4.41
N ASN A 179 -8.59 -5.39 4.02
CA ASN A 179 -8.45 -5.76 2.62
C ASN A 179 -9.74 -6.44 2.12
N PRO A 180 -10.64 -5.70 1.46
CA PRO A 180 -11.92 -6.25 1.03
C PRO A 180 -11.81 -7.24 -0.14
N ALA A 181 -10.60 -7.46 -0.70
CA ALA A 181 -10.40 -8.41 -1.79
C ALA A 181 -10.47 -9.87 -1.33
N TYR A 182 -10.18 -10.15 -0.06
CA TYR A 182 -10.18 -11.50 0.50
C TYR A 182 -10.56 -11.58 1.98
N VAL A 183 -10.61 -10.47 2.72
CA VAL A 183 -11.10 -10.45 4.11
C VAL A 183 -12.60 -10.15 4.10
N PRO A 184 -13.45 -11.09 4.54
CA PRO A 184 -14.88 -10.86 4.59
C PRO A 184 -15.24 -9.77 5.58
N SER A 185 -16.17 -8.91 5.16
CA SER A 185 -16.76 -7.87 5.97
C SER A 185 -17.49 -8.49 7.17
N LEU A 186 -17.34 -7.87 8.33
CA LEU A 186 -18.03 -8.23 9.57
C LEU A 186 -19.53 -8.37 9.37
N MET A 187 -20.18 -7.41 8.69
CA MET A 187 -21.65 -7.41 8.57
C MET A 187 -22.18 -8.14 7.33
N ALA A 188 -21.50 -8.05 6.19
CA ALA A 188 -21.98 -8.73 4.99
C ALA A 188 -21.65 -10.22 4.99
N GLY A 189 -20.50 -10.60 5.55
CA GLY A 189 -19.98 -11.96 5.53
C GLY A 189 -19.77 -12.50 4.11
N SER A 190 -18.68 -13.23 3.93
CA SER A 190 -18.39 -13.94 2.70
C SER A 190 -17.30 -14.98 2.98
N LYS A 191 -16.96 -15.77 1.98
CA LYS A 191 -15.78 -16.65 1.97
C LYS A 191 -14.52 -15.86 1.61
N ASP A 192 -13.34 -16.40 1.90
CA ASP A 192 -12.05 -15.82 1.46
C ASP A 192 -11.84 -15.95 -0.06
N GLU A 193 -12.35 -17.02 -0.68
CA GLU A 193 -12.38 -17.18 -2.14
C GLU A 193 -13.59 -16.50 -2.79
N MET A 194 -13.51 -15.18 -2.96
CA MET A 194 -14.60 -14.34 -3.48
C MET A 194 -14.61 -14.23 -5.02
N SER A 195 -15.80 -14.31 -5.63
CA SER A 195 -16.01 -13.90 -7.02
C SER A 195 -15.87 -12.37 -7.20
N PHE A 196 -15.95 -11.86 -8.43
CA PHE A 196 -15.98 -10.41 -8.66
C PHE A 196 -17.15 -9.74 -7.93
N PHE A 197 -18.35 -10.32 -8.00
CA PHE A 197 -19.53 -9.75 -7.36
C PHE A 197 -19.49 -9.88 -5.83
N ASP A 198 -18.93 -10.98 -5.31
CA ASP A 198 -18.68 -11.12 -3.87
C ASP A 198 -17.73 -10.02 -3.40
N ARG A 199 -16.62 -9.77 -4.11
CA ARG A 199 -15.68 -8.69 -3.79
C ARG A 199 -16.32 -7.31 -3.89
N LEU A 200 -17.20 -7.08 -4.87
CA LEU A 200 -17.92 -5.81 -5.03
C LEU A 200 -18.84 -5.55 -3.83
N LEU A 201 -19.66 -6.53 -3.44
CA LEU A 201 -20.55 -6.43 -2.28
C LEU A 201 -19.77 -6.33 -0.97
N ASN A 202 -18.69 -7.10 -0.83
CA ASN A 202 -17.80 -7.03 0.32
C ASN A 202 -17.17 -5.65 0.46
N THR A 203 -16.63 -5.09 -0.63
CA THR A 203 -16.04 -3.74 -0.66
C THR A 203 -17.09 -2.68 -0.32
N PHE A 204 -18.29 -2.77 -0.90
CA PHE A 204 -19.38 -1.86 -0.55
C PHE A 204 -19.67 -1.91 0.95
N SER A 205 -19.75 -3.10 1.53
CA SER A 205 -20.05 -3.28 2.95
C SER A 205 -18.95 -2.71 3.86
N HIS A 206 -17.67 -2.90 3.51
CA HIS A 206 -16.53 -2.26 4.18
C HIS A 206 -16.65 -0.74 4.18
N VAL A 207 -16.90 -0.14 3.01
CA VAL A 207 -16.97 1.32 2.85
C VAL A 207 -18.15 1.91 3.63
N VAL A 208 -19.33 1.29 3.56
CA VAL A 208 -20.51 1.84 4.23
C VAL A 208 -20.39 1.69 5.75
N LEU A 209 -19.84 0.58 6.27
CA LEU A 209 -19.62 0.44 7.71
C LEU A 209 -18.60 1.47 8.23
N ASP A 210 -17.49 1.67 7.52
CA ASP A 210 -16.50 2.70 7.86
C ASP A 210 -17.14 4.09 7.86
N PHE A 211 -17.86 4.45 6.79
CA PHE A 211 -18.57 5.72 6.69
C PHE A 211 -19.51 5.94 7.88
N MET A 212 -20.32 4.93 8.25
CA MET A 212 -21.26 5.05 9.36
C MET A 212 -20.55 5.27 10.69
N MET A 213 -19.52 4.48 11.02
CA MET A 213 -18.77 4.68 12.27
C MET A 213 -18.21 6.12 12.33
N GLU A 214 -17.75 6.62 11.18
CA GLU A 214 -17.13 7.92 11.04
C GLU A 214 -18.09 9.12 11.11
N GLN A 215 -19.39 8.92 10.84
CA GLN A 215 -20.41 9.99 10.93
C GLN A 215 -20.76 10.38 12.37
N HIS A 216 -20.54 9.51 13.36
CA HIS A 216 -21.01 9.76 14.73
C HIS A 216 -19.99 10.54 15.58
N TYR A 217 -18.73 10.53 15.19
CA TYR A 217 -17.68 11.25 15.92
C TYR A 217 -17.88 12.77 15.96
N PRO A 218 -18.28 13.47 14.88
CA PRO A 218 -18.59 14.90 14.95
C PRO A 218 -19.78 15.22 15.88
N MET A 219 -20.83 14.38 15.85
CA MET A 219 -21.99 14.56 16.73
C MET A 219 -21.61 14.44 18.21
N MET A 220 -20.74 13.47 18.54
CA MET A 220 -20.18 13.35 19.88
C MET A 220 -19.30 14.55 20.23
N ALA A 221 -18.37 14.94 19.34
CA ALA A 221 -17.46 16.06 19.56
C ALA A 221 -18.22 17.36 19.89
N GLU A 222 -19.27 17.67 19.13
CA GLU A 222 -20.07 18.88 19.31
C GLU A 222 -20.71 18.95 20.70
N ARG A 223 -21.31 17.85 21.18
CA ARG A 223 -21.93 17.82 22.51
C ARG A 223 -20.90 17.96 23.62
N ILE A 224 -19.77 17.27 23.52
CA ILE A 224 -18.74 17.28 24.57
C ILE A 224 -18.02 18.63 24.63
N ARG A 225 -17.84 19.30 23.48
CA ARG A 225 -17.20 20.64 23.40
C ARG A 225 -17.98 21.74 24.11
N GLN A 226 -19.28 21.57 24.37
CA GLN A 226 -20.05 22.50 25.19
C GLN A 226 -19.48 22.64 26.60
N SER A 227 -18.86 21.56 27.10
CA SER A 227 -18.34 21.45 28.46
C SER A 227 -16.81 21.37 28.49
N TYR A 228 -16.20 20.95 27.38
CA TYR A 228 -14.76 20.84 27.19
C TYR A 228 -14.35 21.49 25.86
N PRO A 229 -14.26 22.83 25.78
CA PRO A 229 -14.04 23.54 24.52
C PRO A 229 -12.75 23.14 23.78
N ASP A 230 -11.72 22.75 24.53
CA ASP A 230 -10.41 22.37 23.98
C ASP A 230 -10.32 20.89 23.56
N LEU A 231 -11.45 20.15 23.55
CA LEU A 231 -11.46 18.74 23.18
C LEU A 231 -10.98 18.53 21.73
N PRO A 232 -9.92 17.70 21.52
CA PRO A 232 -9.49 17.31 20.19
C PRO A 232 -10.60 16.59 19.41
N GLU A 233 -10.42 16.46 18.10
CA GLU A 233 -11.30 15.59 17.31
C GLU A 233 -11.30 14.16 17.88
N ILE A 234 -12.49 13.58 18.04
CA ILE A 234 -12.67 12.26 18.65
C ILE A 234 -11.85 11.18 17.93
N ARG A 235 -11.71 11.29 16.60
CA ARG A 235 -10.85 10.40 15.80
C ARG A 235 -9.39 10.45 16.21
N GLU A 236 -8.85 11.63 16.51
CA GLU A 236 -7.46 11.78 16.97
C GLU A 236 -7.32 11.21 18.39
N ILE A 237 -8.32 11.37 19.26
CA ILE A 237 -8.35 10.74 20.59
C ILE A 237 -8.27 9.22 20.44
N ILE A 238 -9.12 8.61 19.62
CA ILE A 238 -9.13 7.15 19.37
C ILE A 238 -7.78 6.68 18.78
N ALA A 239 -7.20 7.44 17.85
CA ALA A 239 -5.92 7.12 17.24
C ALA A 239 -4.75 7.11 18.23
N THR A 240 -4.92 7.72 19.42
CA THR A 240 -3.88 7.73 20.45
C THR A 240 -3.70 6.41 21.20
N ASN A 241 -4.51 5.37 20.96
CA ASN A 241 -4.29 4.05 21.57
C ASN A 241 -2.86 3.52 21.27
N SER A 242 -2.42 2.50 22.00
CA SER A 242 -1.08 1.90 21.80
C SER A 242 -1.13 0.47 21.27
N LEU A 243 -2.14 -0.29 21.67
CA LEU A 243 -2.33 -1.70 21.32
C LEU A 243 -3.80 -1.95 21.02
N VAL A 244 -4.08 -2.92 20.15
CA VAL A 244 -5.43 -3.34 19.78
C VAL A 244 -5.52 -4.85 19.94
N PHE A 245 -6.21 -5.32 20.98
CA PHE A 245 -6.44 -6.73 21.19
C PHE A 245 -7.74 -7.18 20.52
N LEU A 246 -7.69 -8.27 19.75
CA LEU A 246 -8.83 -8.78 18.99
C LEU A 246 -9.19 -10.18 19.46
N ASN A 247 -10.47 -10.44 19.74
CA ASN A 247 -10.96 -11.78 20.09
C ASN A 247 -11.07 -12.66 18.83
N SER A 248 -9.97 -12.81 18.11
CA SER A 248 -9.80 -13.61 16.91
C SER A 248 -8.70 -14.64 17.17
N GLU A 249 -8.89 -15.88 16.71
CA GLU A 249 -7.89 -16.94 16.80
C GLU A 249 -7.26 -17.13 15.41
N PRO A 250 -5.99 -16.74 15.20
CA PRO A 250 -5.34 -16.77 13.89
C PRO A 250 -5.32 -18.14 13.21
N LEU A 251 -5.41 -19.23 14.01
CA LEU A 251 -5.44 -20.60 13.49
C LEU A 251 -6.77 -20.98 12.81
N VAL A 252 -7.84 -20.20 13.04
CA VAL A 252 -9.18 -20.46 12.47
C VAL A 252 -9.77 -19.27 11.73
N ASP A 253 -9.39 -18.04 12.07
CA ASP A 253 -9.93 -16.84 11.43
C ASP A 253 -9.40 -16.63 10.00
N PHE A 254 -10.01 -15.71 9.27
CA PHE A 254 -9.54 -15.33 7.95
C PHE A 254 -8.16 -14.66 8.02
N PRO A 255 -7.16 -15.13 7.25
CA PRO A 255 -5.87 -14.47 7.18
C PRO A 255 -6.02 -13.01 6.76
N LYS A 256 -5.34 -12.10 7.48
CA LYS A 256 -5.42 -10.66 7.28
C LYS A 256 -4.04 -10.01 7.38
N ILE A 257 -3.84 -8.93 6.62
CA ILE A 257 -2.70 -8.04 6.86
C ILE A 257 -2.93 -7.34 8.20
N THR A 258 -1.92 -7.35 9.05
CA THR A 258 -1.97 -6.78 10.40
C THR A 258 -0.69 -6.03 10.70
N SER A 259 -0.70 -5.21 11.75
CA SER A 259 0.49 -4.51 12.26
C SER A 259 0.89 -5.07 13.62
N ALA A 260 2.10 -4.76 14.08
CA ALA A 260 2.59 -5.16 15.41
C ALA A 260 1.77 -4.57 16.58
N ARG A 261 0.88 -3.60 16.30
CA ARG A 261 -0.07 -3.02 17.24
C ARG A 261 -1.24 -3.96 17.55
N VAL A 262 -1.60 -4.81 16.60
CA VAL A 262 -2.78 -5.66 16.67
C VAL A 262 -2.37 -7.03 17.20
N ILE A 263 -2.99 -7.44 18.30
CA ILE A 263 -2.69 -8.68 19.00
C ILE A 263 -3.96 -9.52 19.01
N ASP A 264 -3.94 -10.61 18.24
CA ASP A 264 -5.01 -11.59 18.25
C ASP A 264 -4.89 -12.46 19.53
N TYR A 265 -5.94 -12.48 20.35
CA TYR A 265 -5.98 -13.23 21.63
C TYR A 265 -7.23 -14.12 21.79
N GLY A 266 -7.76 -14.62 20.67
CA GLY A 266 -8.97 -15.45 20.64
C GLY A 266 -8.94 -16.60 21.65
N GLY A 267 -10.08 -16.83 22.30
CA GLY A 267 -10.20 -17.86 23.33
C GLY A 267 -9.59 -17.47 24.69
N ILE A 268 -9.22 -16.20 24.90
CA ILE A 268 -8.77 -15.74 26.21
C ILE A 268 -9.81 -16.01 27.32
N VAL A 269 -11.10 -15.84 27.00
CA VAL A 269 -12.20 -16.07 27.94
C VAL A 269 -12.64 -17.54 28.06
N THR A 270 -12.26 -18.41 27.11
CA THR A 270 -12.57 -19.86 27.15
C THR A 270 -11.60 -20.62 28.04
N SER A 271 -10.36 -20.13 28.19
CA SER A 271 -9.24 -20.73 28.92
C SER A 271 -9.38 -20.85 30.45
N SER A 272 -10.59 -20.77 31.02
CA SER A 272 -10.83 -21.06 32.45
C SER A 272 -11.25 -22.53 32.62
N GLU A 273 -11.19 -23.06 33.84
CA GLU A 273 -11.62 -24.44 34.14
C GLU A 273 -13.14 -24.59 33.95
N HIS A 274 -13.58 -25.59 33.17
CA HIS A 274 -14.99 -25.96 33.05
C HIS A 274 -15.41 -26.87 34.21
N LYS A 275 -16.66 -26.78 34.66
CA LYS A 275 -17.16 -27.56 35.80
C LYS A 275 -17.93 -28.79 35.33
N PRO A 276 -17.92 -29.90 36.09
CA PRO A 276 -18.86 -30.99 35.85
C PRO A 276 -20.31 -30.49 35.89
N LEU A 277 -21.14 -30.97 34.96
CA LEU A 277 -22.57 -30.68 34.95
C LEU A 277 -23.24 -31.21 36.22
N ASN A 278 -24.23 -30.48 36.73
CA ASN A 278 -25.04 -30.96 37.85
C ASN A 278 -25.92 -32.17 37.44
N GLN A 279 -26.52 -32.83 38.42
CA GLN A 279 -27.34 -34.03 38.18
C GLN A 279 -28.49 -33.77 37.20
N THR A 280 -29.12 -32.60 37.24
CA THR A 280 -30.22 -32.24 36.34
C THR A 280 -29.78 -32.28 34.87
N TRP A 281 -28.69 -31.61 34.54
CA TRP A 281 -28.16 -31.61 33.18
C TRP A 281 -27.60 -32.97 32.79
N SER A 282 -26.89 -33.66 33.69
CA SER A 282 -26.40 -35.01 33.42
C SER A 282 -27.53 -35.97 33.04
N SER A 283 -28.62 -35.99 33.81
CA SER A 283 -29.79 -36.83 33.52
C SER A 283 -30.44 -36.49 32.18
N ILE A 284 -30.48 -35.21 31.78
CA ILE A 284 -31.00 -34.78 30.46
C ILE A 284 -30.10 -35.32 29.33
N LEU A 285 -28.78 -35.23 29.48
CA LEU A 285 -27.82 -35.71 28.49
C LEU A 285 -27.84 -37.24 28.34
N ASP A 286 -28.32 -37.98 29.34
CA ASP A 286 -28.43 -39.45 29.35
C ASP A 286 -29.75 -39.98 28.73
N LEU A 287 -30.73 -39.11 28.45
CA LEU A 287 -32.06 -39.54 27.98
C LEU A 287 -32.00 -40.33 26.66
N ARG A 288 -31.03 -40.02 25.79
CA ARG A 288 -30.92 -40.58 24.43
C ARG A 288 -29.46 -40.70 24.00
N PRO A 289 -29.14 -41.52 22.97
CA PRO A 289 -27.77 -41.72 22.51
C PRO A 289 -27.05 -40.47 21.99
N ARG A 290 -27.79 -39.45 21.56
CA ARG A 290 -27.24 -38.20 21.02
C ARG A 290 -27.96 -37.00 21.64
N THR A 291 -27.22 -35.92 21.89
CA THR A 291 -27.77 -34.66 22.41
C THR A 291 -27.33 -33.47 21.56
N VAL A 292 -28.25 -32.57 21.23
CA VAL A 292 -27.97 -31.35 20.45
C VAL A 292 -28.47 -30.14 21.22
N LEU A 293 -27.60 -29.15 21.42
CA LEU A 293 -27.97 -27.85 21.96
C LEU A 293 -28.46 -26.92 20.84
N LEU A 294 -29.47 -26.10 21.11
CA LEU A 294 -29.92 -24.98 20.29
C LEU A 294 -29.93 -23.69 21.12
N SER A 295 -29.14 -22.68 20.71
CA SER A 295 -29.11 -21.36 21.37
C SER A 295 -28.80 -20.25 20.37
N PHE A 296 -29.67 -19.23 20.32
CA PHE A 296 -29.47 -18.01 19.50
C PHE A 296 -28.88 -16.83 20.29
N GLY A 297 -28.37 -17.08 21.50
CA GLY A 297 -27.72 -16.06 22.33
C GLY A 297 -28.71 -15.20 23.13
N THR A 298 -28.37 -13.93 23.33
CA THR A 298 -29.13 -13.00 24.20
C THR A 298 -29.85 -11.89 23.44
N VAL A 299 -29.37 -11.53 22.24
CA VAL A 299 -29.94 -10.44 21.42
C VAL A 299 -30.94 -10.97 20.41
N ALA A 300 -30.60 -12.04 19.66
CA ALA A 300 -31.53 -12.74 18.78
C ALA A 300 -32.41 -13.68 19.61
N ARG A 301 -33.30 -13.11 20.44
CA ARG A 301 -34.15 -13.89 21.35
C ARG A 301 -35.00 -14.87 20.53
N ALA A 302 -34.98 -16.14 20.92
CA ALA A 302 -35.65 -17.19 20.17
C ALA A 302 -37.17 -16.99 20.17
N HIS A 303 -37.75 -16.46 21.25
CA HIS A 303 -39.19 -16.23 21.32
C HIS A 303 -39.70 -15.20 20.29
N ALA A 304 -38.83 -14.32 19.81
CA ALA A 304 -39.17 -13.26 18.85
C ALA A 304 -39.09 -13.72 17.38
N MET A 305 -38.64 -14.95 17.11
CA MET A 305 -38.60 -15.47 15.75
C MET A 305 -40.01 -15.72 15.20
N PRO A 306 -40.21 -15.68 13.86
CA PRO A 306 -41.49 -16.01 13.23
C PRO A 306 -42.03 -17.36 13.70
N GLU A 307 -43.34 -17.44 13.92
CA GLU A 307 -43.99 -18.67 14.40
C GLU A 307 -43.75 -19.85 13.46
N GLN A 308 -43.73 -19.59 12.14
CA GLN A 308 -43.36 -20.57 11.13
C GLN A 308 -41.98 -21.20 11.38
N TYR A 309 -41.00 -20.44 11.88
CA TYR A 309 -39.66 -20.95 12.16
C TYR A 309 -39.69 -21.86 13.39
N LYS A 310 -40.44 -21.47 14.43
CA LYS A 310 -40.62 -22.30 15.64
C LYS A 310 -41.26 -23.63 15.30
N GLN A 311 -42.35 -23.61 14.53
CA GLN A 311 -43.02 -24.84 14.10
C GLN A 311 -42.11 -25.72 13.24
N THR A 312 -41.35 -25.11 12.33
CA THR A 312 -40.38 -25.85 11.51
C THR A 312 -39.31 -26.54 12.36
N ILE A 313 -38.76 -25.87 13.37
CA ILE A 313 -37.80 -26.46 14.31
C ILE A 313 -38.43 -27.63 15.06
N ARG A 314 -39.64 -27.45 15.61
CA ARG A 314 -40.39 -28.50 16.34
C ARG A 314 -40.61 -29.74 15.47
N GLU A 315 -41.17 -29.56 14.28
CA GLU A 315 -41.46 -30.66 13.35
C GLU A 315 -40.19 -31.38 12.89
N THR A 316 -39.12 -30.63 12.63
CA THR A 316 -37.83 -31.23 12.28
C THR A 316 -37.28 -32.05 13.45
N PHE A 317 -37.27 -31.53 14.68
CA PHE A 317 -36.77 -32.25 15.85
C PHE A 317 -37.56 -33.53 16.13
N ARG A 318 -38.88 -33.53 15.94
CA ARG A 318 -39.74 -34.73 16.09
C ARG A 318 -39.28 -35.91 15.24
N LYS A 319 -38.66 -35.66 14.08
CA LYS A 319 -38.16 -36.70 13.16
C LYS A 319 -36.90 -37.43 13.65
N PHE A 320 -36.31 -37.01 14.77
CA PHE A 320 -35.09 -37.59 15.34
C PHE A 320 -35.36 -38.19 16.74
N PRO A 321 -36.12 -39.29 16.86
CA PRO A 321 -36.53 -39.85 18.16
C PRO A 321 -35.36 -40.30 19.05
N ASN A 322 -34.18 -40.53 18.47
CA ASN A 322 -32.94 -40.94 19.15
C ASN A 322 -32.03 -39.76 19.53
N VAL A 323 -32.47 -38.52 19.35
CA VAL A 323 -31.70 -37.30 19.68
C VAL A 323 -32.48 -36.48 20.69
N THR A 324 -31.86 -36.14 21.82
CA THR A 324 -32.37 -35.14 22.77
C THR A 324 -31.96 -33.76 22.28
N PHE A 325 -32.92 -32.87 22.02
CA PHE A 325 -32.68 -31.47 21.73
C PHE A 325 -32.89 -30.64 23.00
N ILE A 326 -31.95 -29.75 23.29
CA ILE A 326 -32.08 -28.76 24.35
C ILE A 326 -32.20 -27.40 23.67
N TRP A 327 -33.33 -26.72 23.83
CA TRP A 327 -33.55 -25.39 23.25
C TRP A 327 -33.56 -24.33 24.35
N LYS A 328 -32.53 -23.48 24.33
CA LYS A 328 -32.54 -22.25 25.14
C LYS A 328 -33.60 -21.29 24.59
N TYR A 329 -34.66 -21.07 25.35
CA TYR A 329 -35.84 -20.32 24.95
C TYR A 329 -36.31 -19.41 26.09
N GLU A 330 -36.54 -18.11 25.82
CA GLU A 330 -36.72 -17.12 26.88
C GLU A 330 -38.13 -17.05 27.48
N LYS A 331 -39.16 -17.58 26.80
CA LYS A 331 -40.57 -17.52 27.23
C LYS A 331 -41.19 -18.91 27.42
N PRO A 332 -41.08 -19.53 28.60
CA PRO A 332 -41.67 -20.84 28.87
C PRO A 332 -43.18 -20.91 28.62
N GLU A 333 -43.87 -19.76 28.65
CA GLU A 333 -45.31 -19.66 28.42
C GLU A 333 -45.72 -20.08 27.00
N ASP A 334 -44.81 -20.00 26.03
CA ASP A 334 -45.05 -20.40 24.64
C ASP A 334 -45.05 -21.94 24.47
N LYS A 335 -44.52 -22.68 25.46
CA LYS A 335 -44.47 -24.16 25.52
C LYS A 335 -43.99 -24.80 24.21
N VAL A 336 -42.81 -24.40 23.74
CA VAL A 336 -42.30 -24.86 22.43
C VAL A 336 -41.98 -26.36 22.43
N SER A 337 -41.76 -26.98 23.60
CA SER A 337 -41.59 -28.43 23.73
C SER A 337 -42.88 -29.26 23.73
N ASP A 338 -44.07 -28.65 23.82
CA ASP A 338 -45.33 -29.41 23.93
C ASP A 338 -45.51 -30.39 22.77
N GLY A 339 -45.80 -31.66 23.07
CA GLY A 339 -46.00 -32.70 22.05
C GLY A 339 -44.74 -33.09 21.25
N ILE A 340 -43.54 -32.72 21.72
CA ILE A 340 -42.24 -33.11 21.16
C ILE A 340 -41.41 -33.82 22.25
N PRO A 341 -41.51 -35.15 22.39
CA PRO A 341 -40.96 -35.87 23.55
C PRO A 341 -39.42 -35.85 23.64
N ASN A 342 -38.75 -35.39 22.59
CA ASN A 342 -37.31 -35.31 22.49
C ASN A 342 -36.78 -33.87 22.49
N LEU A 343 -37.62 -32.89 22.83
CA LEU A 343 -37.24 -31.48 22.98
C LEU A 343 -37.41 -31.05 24.43
N ILE A 344 -36.33 -30.54 25.02
CA ILE A 344 -36.28 -29.95 26.35
C ILE A 344 -36.10 -28.44 26.17
N GLU A 345 -37.03 -27.64 26.67
CA GLU A 345 -36.90 -26.18 26.70
C GLU A 345 -36.29 -25.71 28.03
N SER A 346 -35.47 -24.65 27.99
CA SER A 346 -34.93 -24.02 29.20
C SER A 346 -34.65 -22.54 28.97
N THR A 347 -34.86 -21.68 29.97
CA THR A 347 -34.49 -20.25 29.88
C THR A 347 -32.99 -20.03 30.00
N TRP A 348 -32.27 -20.99 30.59
CA TRP A 348 -30.83 -20.92 30.81
C TRP A 348 -30.17 -22.30 30.69
N VAL A 349 -28.95 -22.32 30.15
CA VAL A 349 -28.11 -23.52 30.06
C VAL A 349 -26.69 -23.17 30.49
N PRO A 350 -25.96 -24.05 31.19
CA PRO A 350 -24.53 -23.89 31.44
C PRO A 350 -23.76 -24.18 30.14
N GLN A 351 -23.91 -23.31 29.14
CA GLN A 351 -23.47 -23.53 27.75
C GLN A 351 -22.03 -24.03 27.67
N ARG A 352 -21.10 -23.33 28.33
CA ARG A 352 -19.69 -23.68 28.31
C ARG A 352 -19.43 -25.06 28.89
N ASP A 353 -19.92 -25.36 30.09
CA ASP A 353 -19.74 -26.68 30.71
C ASP A 353 -20.35 -27.79 29.85
N MET A 354 -21.49 -27.51 29.23
CA MET A 354 -22.17 -28.48 28.36
C MET A 354 -21.43 -28.71 27.04
N LEU A 355 -20.80 -27.69 26.46
CA LEU A 355 -19.97 -27.83 25.27
C LEU A 355 -18.77 -28.76 25.52
N HIS A 356 -18.23 -28.78 26.74
CA HIS A 356 -17.14 -29.68 27.11
C HIS A 356 -17.59 -31.09 27.56
N ASP A 357 -18.89 -31.36 27.66
CA ASP A 357 -19.40 -32.70 27.99
C ASP A 357 -19.35 -33.63 26.77
N ALA A 358 -18.78 -34.82 26.93
CA ALA A 358 -18.58 -35.78 25.84
C ALA A 358 -19.88 -36.28 25.19
N ARG A 359 -21.02 -36.21 25.90
CA ARG A 359 -22.34 -36.64 25.41
C ARG A 359 -22.98 -35.60 24.48
N LEU A 360 -22.50 -34.35 24.46
CA LEU A 360 -22.99 -33.36 23.51
C LEU A 360 -22.49 -33.70 22.09
N SER A 361 -23.45 -33.90 21.18
CA SER A 361 -23.21 -34.38 19.81
C SER A 361 -22.97 -33.23 18.83
N ALA A 362 -23.73 -32.14 18.93
CA ALA A 362 -23.58 -30.95 18.10
C ALA A 362 -24.20 -29.73 18.78
N PHE A 363 -23.90 -28.54 18.26
CA PHE A 363 -24.49 -27.28 18.70
C PHE A 363 -25.06 -26.48 17.52
N ILE A 364 -26.36 -26.20 17.57
CA ILE A 364 -27.04 -25.28 16.67
C ILE A 364 -26.99 -23.87 17.28
N THR A 365 -26.34 -22.94 16.58
CA THR A 365 -26.05 -21.61 17.13
C THR A 365 -26.24 -20.50 16.12
N HIS A 366 -26.55 -19.31 16.61
CA HIS A 366 -26.45 -18.06 15.83
C HIS A 366 -25.03 -17.68 15.41
N CYS A 367 -23.98 -18.35 15.92
CA CYS A 367 -22.58 -18.09 15.56
C CYS A 367 -22.03 -16.72 16.01
N GLY A 368 -22.52 -16.15 17.11
CA GLY A 368 -21.90 -14.98 17.74
C GLY A 368 -20.50 -15.31 18.28
N GLN A 369 -19.58 -14.34 18.27
CA GLN A 369 -18.15 -14.57 18.53
C GLN A 369 -17.86 -15.41 19.80
N GLY A 370 -18.53 -15.13 20.93
CA GLY A 370 -18.34 -15.87 22.18
C GLY A 370 -18.68 -17.35 22.04
N SER A 371 -19.89 -17.67 21.57
CA SER A 371 -20.33 -19.05 21.35
C SER A 371 -19.47 -19.78 20.31
N THR A 372 -19.06 -19.09 19.25
CA THR A 372 -18.15 -19.62 18.22
C THR A 372 -16.83 -20.04 18.85
N THR A 373 -16.22 -19.15 19.65
CA THR A 373 -14.94 -19.39 20.32
C THR A 373 -15.04 -20.52 21.35
N GLU A 374 -16.09 -20.55 22.18
CA GLU A 374 -16.35 -21.65 23.13
C GLU A 374 -16.50 -23.00 22.43
N SER A 375 -17.16 -23.04 21.27
CA SER A 375 -17.39 -24.28 20.54
C SER A 375 -16.13 -24.81 19.88
N ILE A 376 -15.31 -23.90 19.35
CA ILE A 376 -14.00 -24.22 18.76
C ILE A 376 -13.08 -24.77 19.85
N ASP A 377 -13.04 -24.14 21.02
CA ASP A 377 -12.27 -24.59 22.20
C ASP A 377 -12.73 -25.97 22.69
N ALA A 378 -14.05 -26.23 22.69
CA ALA A 378 -14.60 -27.53 23.07
C ALA A 378 -14.39 -28.63 22.01
N GLY A 379 -14.22 -28.26 20.72
CA GLY A 379 -14.07 -29.19 19.61
C GLY A 379 -15.38 -29.86 19.20
N ILE A 380 -16.51 -29.12 19.27
CA ILE A 380 -17.86 -29.63 18.96
C ILE A 380 -18.29 -29.20 17.54
N PRO A 381 -18.90 -30.11 16.74
CA PRO A 381 -19.49 -29.77 15.46
C PRO A 381 -20.65 -28.78 15.55
N LEU A 382 -20.75 -27.90 14.56
CA LEU A 382 -21.73 -26.80 14.55
C LEU A 382 -22.74 -26.88 13.40
N ILE A 383 -23.95 -26.40 13.68
CA ILE A 383 -24.90 -25.93 12.66
C ILE A 383 -25.12 -24.45 12.94
N VAL A 384 -24.69 -23.59 12.02
CA VAL A 384 -24.67 -22.13 12.24
C VAL A 384 -25.77 -21.46 11.43
N ILE A 385 -26.62 -20.69 12.12
CA ILE A 385 -27.76 -19.97 11.55
C ILE A 385 -27.62 -18.49 11.93
N PRO A 386 -26.78 -17.72 11.21
CA PRO A 386 -26.54 -16.32 11.52
C PRO A 386 -27.80 -15.47 11.39
N VAL A 387 -27.97 -14.54 12.33
CA VAL A 387 -29.16 -13.67 12.45
C VAL A 387 -28.79 -12.19 12.27
N LEU A 388 -27.70 -11.71 12.89
CA LEU A 388 -27.27 -10.32 12.82
C LEU A 388 -25.74 -10.12 13.00
N ALA A 389 -25.25 -8.90 12.77
CA ALA A 389 -23.90 -8.47 13.11
C ALA A 389 -22.78 -9.35 12.51
N ASP A 390 -21.79 -9.73 13.32
CA ASP A 390 -20.60 -10.51 12.97
C ASP A 390 -20.91 -11.97 12.60
N GLN A 391 -22.12 -12.44 12.90
CA GLN A 391 -22.48 -13.84 12.84
C GLN A 391 -22.32 -14.46 11.46
N LEU A 392 -22.63 -13.73 10.38
CA LEU A 392 -22.52 -14.25 9.03
C LEU A 392 -21.05 -14.43 8.61
N ARG A 393 -20.17 -13.50 8.99
CA ARG A 393 -18.71 -13.66 8.83
C ARG A 393 -18.22 -14.88 9.59
N ASN A 394 -18.61 -15.02 10.86
CA ASN A 394 -18.21 -16.17 11.68
C ASN A 394 -18.73 -17.49 11.10
N ALA A 395 -19.95 -17.49 10.56
CA ALA A 395 -20.52 -18.69 9.94
C ALA A 395 -19.70 -19.15 8.72
N HIS A 396 -19.20 -18.22 7.90
CA HIS A 396 -18.27 -18.56 6.82
C HIS A 396 -16.91 -19.05 7.33
N GLN A 397 -16.44 -18.54 8.47
CA GLN A 397 -15.23 -19.04 9.13
C GLN A 397 -15.43 -20.50 9.59
N ILE A 398 -16.59 -20.84 10.14
CA ILE A 398 -16.95 -22.22 10.51
C ILE A 398 -16.97 -23.16 9.30
N GLU A 399 -17.58 -22.74 8.18
CA GLU A 399 -17.58 -23.51 6.93
C GLU A 399 -16.17 -23.72 6.37
N ARG A 400 -15.35 -22.65 6.35
CA ARG A 400 -13.96 -22.69 5.86
C ARG A 400 -13.13 -23.74 6.61
N ASN A 401 -13.30 -23.80 7.93
CA ASN A 401 -12.59 -24.77 8.78
C ASN A 401 -13.23 -26.16 8.78
N ARG A 402 -14.35 -26.37 8.07
CA ARG A 402 -15.09 -27.65 8.00
C ARG A 402 -15.49 -28.21 9.36
N ILE A 403 -15.80 -27.33 10.32
CA ILE A 403 -16.23 -27.70 11.67
C ILE A 403 -17.74 -27.53 11.86
N GLY A 404 -18.46 -27.08 10.82
CA GLY A 404 -19.91 -27.03 10.84
C GLY A 404 -20.53 -26.68 9.50
N MET A 405 -21.86 -26.67 9.47
CA MET A 405 -22.67 -26.31 8.31
C MET A 405 -23.41 -25.00 8.54
N ARG A 406 -23.40 -24.11 7.55
CA ARG A 406 -24.17 -22.86 7.59
C ARG A 406 -25.53 -23.02 6.92
N LEU A 407 -26.55 -22.45 7.56
CA LEU A 407 -27.87 -22.23 6.98
C LEU A 407 -28.18 -20.74 6.98
N GLU A 408 -29.12 -20.32 6.14
CA GLU A 408 -29.70 -18.98 6.25
C GLU A 408 -30.86 -19.01 7.26
N LYS A 409 -31.10 -17.89 7.98
CA LYS A 409 -32.28 -17.82 8.87
C LYS A 409 -33.60 -18.06 8.14
N THR A 410 -33.68 -17.69 6.86
CA THR A 410 -34.82 -17.92 5.96
C THR A 410 -35.03 -19.40 5.65
N ASP A 411 -34.00 -20.23 5.80
CA ASP A 411 -34.12 -21.69 5.64
C ASP A 411 -34.98 -22.31 6.73
N LEU A 412 -35.18 -21.64 7.88
CA LEU A 412 -36.14 -22.06 8.91
C LEU A 412 -37.60 -21.91 8.47
N ALA A 413 -37.88 -21.29 7.31
CA ALA A 413 -39.21 -21.29 6.72
C ALA A 413 -39.65 -22.69 6.23
N GLY A 414 -38.70 -23.61 6.00
CA GLY A 414 -38.96 -24.99 5.57
C GLY A 414 -38.03 -26.02 6.23
N GLY A 415 -38.56 -27.18 6.61
CA GLY A 415 -37.82 -28.15 7.42
C GLY A 415 -36.65 -28.86 6.72
N ASP A 416 -36.67 -28.97 5.39
CA ASP A 416 -35.79 -29.89 4.64
C ASP A 416 -34.30 -29.54 4.74
N LYS A 417 -33.95 -28.25 4.85
CA LYS A 417 -32.55 -27.82 4.99
C LYS A 417 -32.03 -28.05 6.40
N LEU A 418 -32.83 -27.74 7.42
CA LEU A 418 -32.47 -27.99 8.81
C LEU A 418 -32.34 -29.49 9.08
N GLU A 419 -33.29 -30.29 8.59
CA GLU A 419 -33.23 -31.76 8.73
C GLU A 419 -31.95 -32.33 8.10
N ARG A 420 -31.63 -31.93 6.86
CA ARG A 420 -30.41 -32.36 6.19
C ARG A 420 -29.15 -31.95 6.94
N ALA A 421 -29.08 -30.72 7.45
CA ALA A 421 -27.93 -30.26 8.22
C ALA A 421 -27.74 -31.07 9.51
N ILE A 422 -28.83 -31.39 10.22
CA ILE A 422 -28.78 -32.23 11.43
C ILE A 422 -28.29 -33.64 11.10
N ARG A 423 -28.82 -34.27 10.05
CA ARG A 423 -28.36 -35.61 9.61
C ARG A 423 -26.88 -35.57 9.24
N GLU A 424 -26.49 -34.63 8.40
CA GLU A 424 -25.12 -34.50 7.92
C GLU A 424 -24.13 -34.30 9.08
N VAL A 425 -24.38 -33.37 10.00
CA VAL A 425 -23.46 -33.10 11.12
C VAL A 425 -23.41 -34.26 12.13
N LEU A 426 -24.51 -35.00 12.32
CA LEU A 426 -24.56 -36.12 13.27
C LEU A 426 -24.04 -37.45 12.70
N ASP A 427 -24.17 -37.67 11.40
CA ASP A 427 -23.82 -38.94 10.75
C ASP A 427 -22.49 -38.88 9.99
N ASN A 428 -21.99 -37.70 9.63
CA ASN A 428 -20.67 -37.51 9.01
C ASN A 428 -19.61 -37.14 10.07
N ASP A 429 -18.81 -38.13 10.47
CA ASP A 429 -17.72 -37.98 11.44
C ASP A 429 -16.64 -36.94 11.06
N SER A 430 -16.57 -36.53 9.79
CA SER A 430 -15.54 -35.56 9.34
C SER A 430 -15.63 -34.22 10.07
N TYR A 431 -16.83 -33.73 10.40
CA TYR A 431 -17.02 -32.49 11.16
C TYR A 431 -16.44 -32.64 12.58
N ARG A 432 -16.75 -33.75 13.26
CA ARG A 432 -16.26 -34.03 14.62
C ARG A 432 -14.74 -34.24 14.65
N LYS A 433 -14.19 -34.96 13.68
CA LYS A 433 -12.73 -35.15 13.55
C LYS A 433 -12.03 -33.82 13.31
N THR A 434 -12.57 -32.97 12.45
CA THR A 434 -11.98 -31.66 12.15
C THR A 434 -12.10 -30.70 13.33
N ALA A 435 -13.25 -30.67 14.02
CA ALA A 435 -13.44 -29.85 15.22
C ALA A 435 -12.45 -30.23 16.34
N LYS A 436 -12.24 -31.54 16.57
CA LYS A 436 -11.21 -32.01 17.50
C LYS A 436 -9.79 -31.63 17.09
N LYS A 437 -9.46 -31.78 15.80
CA LYS A 437 -8.14 -31.36 15.28
C LYS A 437 -7.90 -29.86 15.48
N VAL A 438 -8.92 -29.03 15.23
CA VAL A 438 -8.83 -27.58 15.45
C VAL A 438 -8.63 -27.26 16.93
N ARG A 439 -9.38 -27.91 17.82
CA ARG A 439 -9.18 -27.81 19.27
C ARG A 439 -7.76 -28.18 19.68
N GLU A 440 -7.21 -29.28 19.17
CA GLU A 440 -5.83 -29.72 19.45
C GLU A 440 -4.83 -28.65 19.02
N MET A 441 -4.96 -28.09 17.81
CA MET A 441 -4.08 -27.00 17.35
C MET A 441 -4.13 -25.76 18.25
N ILE A 442 -5.31 -25.40 18.77
CA ILE A 442 -5.46 -24.26 19.68
C ILE A 442 -4.91 -24.57 21.07
N ALA A 443 -5.08 -25.81 21.55
CA ALA A 443 -4.52 -26.25 22.83
C ALA A 443 -2.99 -26.28 22.81
N ASP A 444 -2.39 -26.69 21.68
CA ASP A 444 -0.95 -26.85 21.49
C ASP A 444 -0.24 -25.54 21.10
N ARG A 445 -0.96 -24.42 21.03
CA ARG A 445 -0.37 -23.11 20.69
C ARG A 445 0.77 -22.76 21.67
N PRO A 446 1.85 -22.12 21.19
CA PRO A 446 3.07 -21.95 21.99
C PRO A 446 2.91 -21.03 23.21
N PHE A 447 1.90 -20.15 23.21
CA PHE A 447 1.72 -19.14 24.25
C PHE A 447 0.26 -19.07 24.70
N ALA A 448 0.05 -18.96 26.01
CA ALA A 448 -1.28 -18.77 26.57
C ALA A 448 -1.77 -17.33 26.34
N MET A 449 -3.01 -17.17 25.85
CA MET A 449 -3.56 -15.84 25.54
C MET A 449 -3.70 -14.93 26.76
N LYS A 450 -3.95 -15.51 27.94
CA LYS A 450 -3.93 -14.78 29.22
C LYS A 450 -2.57 -14.13 29.47
N GLU A 451 -1.50 -14.89 29.27
CA GLU A 451 -0.13 -14.41 29.46
C GLU A 451 0.25 -13.34 28.43
N ILE A 452 -0.13 -13.53 27.16
CA ILE A 452 0.04 -12.53 26.11
C ILE A 452 -0.63 -11.22 26.51
N PHE A 453 -1.90 -11.28 26.94
CA PHE A 453 -2.64 -10.09 27.35
C PHE A 453 -2.00 -9.37 28.52
N VAL A 454 -1.75 -10.08 29.63
CA VAL A 454 -1.13 -9.52 30.85
C VAL A 454 0.20 -8.86 30.53
N LYS A 455 1.13 -9.58 29.87
CA LYS A 455 2.46 -9.04 29.58
C LYS A 455 2.43 -7.82 28.67
N ASN A 456 1.53 -7.78 27.70
CA ASN A 456 1.39 -6.61 26.83
C ASN A 456 0.76 -5.41 27.58
N MET A 457 -0.20 -5.64 28.48
CA MET A 457 -0.76 -4.60 29.33
C MET A 457 0.25 -4.05 30.34
N GLU A 458 1.05 -4.91 30.98
CA GLU A 458 2.17 -4.50 31.83
C GLU A 458 3.21 -3.71 31.06
N PHE A 459 3.56 -4.16 29.85
CA PHE A 459 4.50 -3.45 28.97
C PHE A 459 3.97 -2.07 28.58
N LEU A 460 2.68 -1.98 28.25
CA LEU A 460 2.00 -0.71 27.97
C LEU A 460 2.02 0.22 29.19
N ALA A 461 1.65 -0.26 30.38
CA ALA A 461 1.67 0.54 31.59
C ALA A 461 3.08 1.07 31.90
N LYS A 462 4.09 0.22 31.72
CA LYS A 462 5.50 0.54 32.00
C LYS A 462 6.15 1.48 30.99
N HIS A 463 5.92 1.24 29.69
CA HIS A 463 6.69 1.87 28.60
C HIS A 463 5.86 2.71 27.64
N GLY A 464 4.53 2.70 27.79
CA GLY A 464 3.63 3.49 26.95
C GLY A 464 3.78 5.00 27.14
N PRO A 465 3.21 5.80 26.23
CA PRO A 465 2.49 5.37 25.02
C PRO A 465 3.44 4.83 23.92
N LEU A 466 3.06 3.74 23.26
CA LEU A 466 3.91 3.00 22.31
C LEU A 466 3.86 3.60 20.89
N ARG A 467 4.22 4.88 20.76
CA ARG A 467 4.14 5.65 19.50
C ARG A 467 4.99 5.09 18.37
N GLN A 468 5.98 4.25 18.67
CA GLN A 468 6.79 3.54 17.69
C GLN A 468 5.97 2.55 16.83
N LEU A 469 4.79 2.15 17.32
CA LEU A 469 3.85 1.29 16.59
C LEU A 469 2.88 2.09 15.70
N ASP A 470 2.92 3.43 15.73
CA ASP A 470 2.04 4.25 14.89
C ASP A 470 2.48 4.20 13.42
N HIS A 471 1.56 3.81 12.54
CA HIS A 471 1.76 3.85 11.10
C HIS A 471 1.64 5.29 10.57
N TYR A 472 2.67 5.75 9.85
CA TYR A 472 2.64 7.06 9.16
C TYR A 472 1.49 7.17 8.14
N GLY A 473 0.99 6.03 7.65
CA GLY A 473 -0.16 5.96 6.76
C GLY A 473 -1.37 6.74 7.25
N ARG A 474 -1.56 6.91 8.58
CA ARG A 474 -2.67 7.71 9.13
C ARG A 474 -2.60 9.20 8.84
N ARG A 475 -1.43 9.71 8.46
CA ARG A 475 -1.21 11.11 8.09
C ARG A 475 -1.32 11.33 6.58
N LEU A 476 -1.48 10.27 5.79
CA LEU A 476 -1.63 10.34 4.35
C LEU A 476 -3.11 10.49 3.98
N ASN A 477 -3.39 11.26 2.92
CA ASN A 477 -4.71 11.26 2.32
C ASN A 477 -4.91 10.01 1.44
N PHE A 478 -6.15 9.79 0.99
CA PHE A 478 -6.52 8.64 0.16
C PHE A 478 -5.61 8.44 -1.07
N PHE A 479 -5.29 9.52 -1.80
CA PHE A 479 -4.49 9.42 -3.02
C PHE A 479 -3.05 9.01 -2.72
N GLN A 480 -2.46 9.58 -1.68
CA GLN A 480 -1.09 9.27 -1.24
C GLN A 480 -0.98 7.86 -0.68
N TYR A 481 -1.95 7.44 0.14
CA TYR A 481 -1.93 6.11 0.77
C TYR A 481 -1.96 4.98 -0.27
N TYR A 482 -2.79 5.13 -1.31
CA TYR A 482 -2.92 4.15 -2.40
C TYR A 482 -2.02 4.44 -3.62
N LEU A 483 -1.11 5.41 -3.52
CA LEU A 483 -0.18 5.83 -4.59
C LEU A 483 -0.90 6.21 -5.90
N VAL A 484 -2.14 6.68 -5.82
CA VAL A 484 -2.95 7.06 -6.99
C VAL A 484 -2.32 8.27 -7.70
N ASP A 485 -1.76 9.20 -6.93
CA ASP A 485 -1.00 10.34 -7.44
C ASP A 485 0.24 9.91 -8.24
N VAL A 486 1.00 8.93 -7.72
CA VAL A 486 2.16 8.36 -8.40
C VAL A 486 1.75 7.60 -9.67
N ILE A 487 0.72 6.76 -9.59
CA ILE A 487 0.20 6.02 -10.75
C ILE A 487 -0.30 6.98 -11.83
N ALA A 488 -1.06 8.01 -11.45
CA ALA A 488 -1.54 9.03 -12.36
C ALA A 488 -0.38 9.77 -13.04
N PHE A 489 0.67 10.13 -12.30
CA PHE A 489 1.87 10.74 -12.86
C PHE A 489 2.55 9.85 -13.91
N VAL A 490 2.71 8.55 -13.63
CA VAL A 490 3.30 7.59 -14.58
C VAL A 490 2.42 7.41 -15.82
N VAL A 491 1.10 7.27 -15.64
CA VAL A 491 0.16 7.15 -16.76
C VAL A 491 0.17 8.39 -17.64
N LEU A 492 0.24 9.59 -17.06
CA LEU A 492 0.34 10.85 -17.80
C LEU A 492 1.63 10.92 -18.63
N ILE A 493 2.76 10.48 -18.10
CA ILE A 493 4.02 10.39 -18.86
C ILE A 493 3.86 9.45 -20.05
N VAL A 494 3.35 8.24 -19.82
CA VAL A 494 3.15 7.24 -20.89
C VAL A 494 2.17 7.74 -21.95
N ALA A 495 1.04 8.31 -21.53
CA ALA A 495 0.04 8.88 -22.43
C ALA A 495 0.62 10.04 -23.26
N SER A 496 1.43 10.91 -22.64
CA SER A 496 2.11 12.01 -23.34
C SER A 496 3.06 11.48 -24.41
N ILE A 497 3.84 10.44 -24.11
CA ILE A 497 4.72 9.78 -25.08
C ILE A 497 3.88 9.18 -26.22
N CYS A 498 2.79 8.47 -25.92
CA CYS A 498 1.91 7.89 -26.92
C CYS A 498 1.28 8.95 -27.84
N VAL A 499 0.79 10.06 -27.27
CA VAL A 499 0.24 11.18 -28.05
C VAL A 499 1.29 11.78 -28.97
N LEU A 500 2.52 12.00 -28.46
CA LEU A 500 3.63 12.51 -29.29
C LEU A 500 3.95 11.57 -30.45
N VAL A 501 3.98 10.25 -30.21
CA VAL A 501 4.19 9.23 -31.25
C VAL A 501 3.03 9.24 -32.26
N LEU A 502 1.78 9.30 -31.82
CA LEU A 502 0.61 9.34 -32.71
C LEU A 502 0.56 10.63 -33.54
N LEU A 503 0.94 11.78 -32.97
CA LEU A 503 1.06 13.04 -33.70
C LEU A 503 2.16 12.99 -34.76
N ALA A 504 3.31 12.38 -34.44
CA ALA A 504 4.37 12.13 -35.42
C ALA A 504 3.89 11.23 -36.57
N ILE A 505 3.18 10.13 -36.26
CA ILE A 505 2.61 9.23 -37.27
C ILE A 505 1.55 9.94 -38.12
N ARG A 506 0.60 10.68 -37.50
CA ARG A 506 -0.45 11.41 -38.22
C ARG A 506 0.14 12.46 -39.17
N ARG A 507 1.17 13.19 -38.72
CA ARG A 507 1.88 14.16 -39.56
C ARG A 507 2.54 13.48 -40.75
N SER A 508 3.18 12.32 -40.54
CA SER A 508 3.71 11.47 -41.61
C SER A 508 2.64 11.06 -42.61
N LEU A 509 1.47 10.57 -42.15
CA LEU A 509 0.38 10.12 -43.03
C LEU A 509 -0.29 11.28 -43.80
N LEU A 510 -0.41 12.46 -43.19
CA LEU A 510 -0.94 13.66 -43.86
C LEU A 510 0.05 14.24 -44.90
N CYS A 511 1.36 14.19 -44.63
CA CYS A 511 2.38 14.51 -45.63
C CYS A 511 2.28 13.60 -46.87
N ASN A 512 1.92 12.33 -46.69
CA ASN A 512 1.70 11.38 -47.79
C ASN A 512 0.40 11.63 -48.59
N GLN A 513 -0.58 12.38 -48.06
CA GLN A 513 -1.82 12.72 -48.78
C GLN A 513 -1.78 14.05 -49.54
N VAL A 514 -0.91 14.98 -49.14
CA VAL A 514 -0.80 16.32 -49.76
C VAL A 514 0.13 16.34 -50.98
N LEU A 515 0.96 15.30 -51.18
CA LEU A 515 1.77 15.11 -52.39
C LEU A 515 1.08 14.08 -53.31
N PRO A 516 0.43 14.49 -54.42
CA PRO A 516 -0.12 13.52 -55.36
C PRO A 516 1.04 12.75 -56.01
N LEU A 517 0.99 11.42 -55.89
CA LEU A 517 1.94 10.48 -56.48
C LEU A 517 2.09 10.74 -57.99
N LYS A 518 3.19 11.37 -58.39
CA LYS A 518 3.71 11.21 -59.76
C LYS A 518 4.37 9.84 -59.82
N GLN A 519 3.70 8.87 -60.41
CA GLN A 519 4.30 7.60 -60.81
C GLN A 519 5.55 7.88 -61.63
N ASN A 520 6.74 7.62 -61.07
CA ASN A 520 7.77 6.81 -61.70
C ASN A 520 9.01 6.65 -60.81
N SER A 521 9.48 5.39 -60.74
CA SER A 521 10.69 4.89 -60.10
C SER A 521 10.58 4.45 -58.63
N THR A 522 11.09 3.25 -58.39
CA THR A 522 11.18 2.52 -57.11
C THR A 522 12.09 3.18 -56.05
N ALA A 523 12.45 4.46 -56.23
CA ALA A 523 13.30 5.24 -55.35
C ALA A 523 12.52 6.02 -54.27
N ASP A 524 11.24 6.31 -54.48
CA ASP A 524 10.51 7.25 -53.62
C ASP A 524 9.97 6.62 -52.32
N THR A 525 9.66 5.31 -52.31
CA THR A 525 9.18 4.60 -51.11
C THR A 525 10.22 4.53 -49.99
N TYR A 526 11.51 4.71 -50.31
CA TYR A 526 12.62 4.72 -49.34
C TYR A 526 12.85 6.10 -48.71
N SER A 527 12.42 7.19 -49.36
CA SER A 527 12.57 8.55 -48.82
C SER A 527 11.58 8.84 -47.69
N ASP A 528 10.36 8.29 -47.80
CA ASP A 528 9.30 8.44 -46.79
C ASP A 528 9.64 7.72 -45.48
N VAL A 529 10.27 6.54 -45.56
CA VAL A 529 10.76 5.80 -44.38
C VAL A 529 11.91 6.55 -43.70
N GLN A 530 12.78 7.22 -44.47
CA GLN A 530 13.87 8.03 -43.91
C GLN A 530 13.35 9.27 -43.17
N ILE A 531 12.33 9.95 -43.69
CA ILE A 531 11.70 11.11 -43.03
C ILE A 531 11.02 10.68 -41.73
N ILE A 532 10.30 9.55 -41.73
CA ILE A 532 9.66 8.98 -40.52
C ILE A 532 10.70 8.63 -39.46
N ILE A 533 11.81 8.00 -39.84
CA ILE A 533 12.90 7.67 -38.91
C ILE A 533 13.55 8.95 -38.36
N PHE A 534 13.75 9.98 -39.20
CA PHE A 534 14.36 11.24 -38.78
C PHE A 534 13.45 12.02 -37.80
N ASP A 535 12.15 12.06 -38.05
CA ASP A 535 11.17 12.70 -37.16
C ASP A 535 11.03 11.94 -35.83
N VAL A 536 10.98 10.60 -35.84
CA VAL A 536 10.97 9.79 -34.61
C VAL A 536 12.24 10.03 -33.80
N VAL A 537 13.41 10.08 -34.45
CA VAL A 537 14.70 10.40 -33.80
C VAL A 537 14.70 11.83 -33.23
N TYR A 538 14.14 12.80 -33.96
CA TYR A 538 14.02 14.19 -33.51
C TYR A 538 13.14 14.33 -32.26
N TYR A 539 11.94 13.72 -32.26
CA TYR A 539 11.01 13.82 -31.13
C TYR A 539 11.47 13.01 -29.92
N VAL A 540 12.06 11.82 -30.11
CA VAL A 540 12.70 11.06 -29.02
C VAL A 540 13.86 11.84 -28.43
N GLY A 541 14.68 12.50 -29.27
CA GLY A 541 15.72 13.42 -28.83
C GLY A 541 15.18 14.58 -28.00
N LEU A 542 14.08 15.20 -28.43
CA LEU A 542 13.45 16.33 -27.75
C LEU A 542 12.85 15.93 -26.39
N VAL A 543 12.25 14.74 -26.29
CA VAL A 543 11.75 14.16 -25.04
C VAL A 543 12.91 13.84 -24.09
N LEU A 544 14.00 13.26 -24.60
CA LEU A 544 15.19 13.00 -23.79
C LEU A 544 15.83 14.30 -23.28
N VAL A 545 15.84 15.37 -24.08
CA VAL A 545 16.28 16.73 -23.66
C VAL A 545 15.34 17.31 -22.60
N ALA A 546 14.03 17.20 -22.79
CA ALA A 546 13.03 17.67 -21.84
C ALA A 546 13.08 16.93 -20.49
N VAL A 547 13.50 15.67 -20.48
CA VAL A 547 13.70 14.87 -19.25
C VAL A 547 15.07 15.14 -18.62
N SER A 548 16.11 15.34 -19.41
CA SER A 548 17.48 15.56 -18.90
C SER A 548 17.72 16.99 -18.42
N PHE A 549 17.01 17.99 -18.92
CA PHE A 549 17.12 19.38 -18.48
C PHE A 549 16.68 19.62 -17.01
N PRO A 550 15.51 19.15 -16.54
CA PRO A 550 15.13 19.23 -15.13
C PRO A 550 16.08 18.48 -14.20
N ILE A 551 16.57 17.31 -14.64
CA ILE A 551 17.57 16.53 -13.90
C ILE A 551 18.85 17.37 -13.77
N TYR A 552 19.35 17.95 -14.85
CA TYR A 552 20.53 18.81 -14.84
C TYR A 552 20.34 20.05 -13.95
N CYS A 553 19.20 20.74 -14.03
CA CYS A 553 18.88 21.89 -13.18
C CYS A 553 18.80 21.51 -11.70
N THR A 554 18.25 20.34 -11.37
CA THR A 554 18.19 19.82 -10.00
C THR A 554 19.59 19.54 -9.47
N VAL A 555 20.44 18.92 -10.28
CA VAL A 555 21.84 18.62 -9.96
C VAL A 555 22.64 19.90 -9.72
N VAL A 556 22.51 20.90 -10.60
CA VAL A 556 23.16 22.21 -10.45
C VAL A 556 22.68 22.94 -9.20
N THR A 557 21.39 22.85 -8.87
CA THR A 557 20.82 23.47 -7.67
C THR A 557 21.35 22.82 -6.39
N VAL A 558 21.40 21.49 -6.35
CA VAL A 558 21.98 20.73 -5.23
C VAL A 558 23.47 21.05 -5.06
N LEU A 559 24.23 21.14 -6.15
CA LEU A 559 25.65 21.52 -6.16
C LEU A 559 25.86 22.95 -5.65
N HIS A 560 25.01 23.89 -6.05
CA HIS A 560 25.08 25.29 -5.62
C HIS A 560 24.76 25.43 -4.12
N CYS A 561 23.77 24.67 -3.63
CA CYS A 561 23.40 24.65 -2.21
C CYS A 561 24.51 24.04 -1.34
N ALA A 562 25.13 22.94 -1.80
CA ALA A 562 26.26 22.30 -1.12
C ALA A 562 27.52 23.18 -1.09
N LYS A 563 27.81 23.94 -2.16
CA LYS A 563 28.89 24.94 -2.21
C LYS A 563 28.69 26.04 -1.16
N ARG A 564 27.44 26.47 -0.95
CA ARG A 564 27.08 27.52 0.02
C ARG A 564 27.23 27.04 1.47
N GLN A 565 26.93 25.77 1.75
CA GLN A 565 27.11 25.17 3.08
C GLN A 565 28.58 24.88 3.44
N ALA A 566 29.47 24.68 2.46
CA ALA A 566 30.86 24.26 2.70
C ALA A 566 31.87 25.41 2.90
N GLY A 567 31.48 26.68 2.73
CA GLY A 567 32.29 27.87 3.09
C GLY A 567 33.67 28.02 2.41
N SER A 568 34.00 27.23 1.39
CA SER A 568 35.35 27.20 0.79
C SER A 568 35.47 28.11 -0.44
N ASN A 569 36.43 29.03 -0.40
CA ASN A 569 36.83 29.89 -1.53
C ASN A 569 38.00 29.33 -2.35
N ASN A 570 38.55 28.15 -2.01
CA ASN A 570 39.70 27.60 -2.72
C ASN A 570 39.29 26.61 -3.82
N ILE A 571 39.66 26.98 -5.04
CA ILE A 571 39.38 26.26 -6.29
C ILE A 571 40.31 25.04 -6.38
N PHE A 572 39.78 23.84 -6.07
CA PHE A 572 40.39 22.56 -6.45
C PHE A 572 39.58 21.83 -7.54
N PHE A 573 38.71 22.56 -8.26
CA PHE A 573 37.94 22.02 -9.38
C PHE A 573 38.62 22.40 -10.70
N ARG A 574 39.58 21.59 -11.18
CA ARG A 574 39.77 21.45 -12.62
C ARG A 574 38.70 20.49 -13.13
N MET A 575 37.54 21.03 -13.50
CA MET A 575 36.55 20.30 -14.28
C MET A 575 37.13 20.04 -15.67
N TYR A 576 37.32 18.77 -16.03
CA TYR A 576 37.36 18.38 -17.43
C TYR A 576 35.92 18.45 -17.94
N MET A 577 35.66 19.37 -18.87
CA MET A 577 34.34 19.59 -19.45
C MET A 577 33.88 18.36 -20.22
N ILE A 578 32.64 17.93 -19.93
CA ILE A 578 31.89 16.96 -20.71
C ILE A 578 30.88 17.74 -21.54
N GLY A 579 30.94 17.54 -22.85
CA GLY A 579 30.17 18.25 -23.86
C GLY A 579 28.66 18.03 -23.75
N GLY A 580 27.91 19.12 -23.87
CA GLY A 580 26.45 19.06 -23.97
C GLY A 580 25.79 20.34 -24.51
N VAL A 581 26.55 21.35 -24.95
CA VAL A 581 25.98 22.64 -25.37
C VAL A 581 26.02 22.86 -26.89
N VAL A 582 26.77 22.07 -27.65
CA VAL A 582 27.04 22.39 -29.07
C VAL A 582 25.89 22.05 -30.03
N ASP A 583 25.01 21.10 -29.70
CA ASP A 583 23.94 20.69 -30.65
C ASP A 583 22.78 21.69 -30.70
N ILE A 584 22.48 22.41 -29.61
CA ILE A 584 21.44 23.46 -29.59
C ILE A 584 21.87 24.65 -30.45
N THR A 585 23.14 25.03 -30.41
CA THR A 585 23.66 26.14 -31.22
C THR A 585 23.81 25.75 -32.68
N ALA A 586 24.19 24.52 -33.02
CA ALA A 586 24.25 24.05 -34.40
C ALA A 586 22.85 23.94 -35.05
N MET A 587 21.86 23.49 -34.28
CA MET A 587 20.47 23.41 -34.71
C MET A 587 19.84 24.81 -34.86
N LEU A 588 20.09 25.72 -33.91
CA LEU A 588 19.66 27.13 -34.00
C LEU A 588 20.40 27.90 -35.10
N ASN A 589 21.69 27.64 -35.33
CA ASN A 589 22.48 28.33 -36.36
C ASN A 589 22.01 27.94 -37.77
N ASN A 590 21.70 26.66 -38.02
CA ASN A 590 21.12 26.23 -39.29
C ASN A 590 19.69 26.76 -39.51
N TYR A 591 18.92 26.98 -38.44
CA TYR A 591 17.54 27.49 -38.54
C TYR A 591 17.48 29.03 -38.65
N LEU A 592 18.32 29.75 -37.90
CA LEU A 592 18.35 31.22 -37.88
C LEU A 592 19.01 31.81 -39.14
N LEU A 593 19.94 31.10 -39.79
CA LEU A 593 20.52 31.50 -41.08
C LEU A 593 19.52 31.45 -42.26
N CYS A 594 18.45 30.67 -42.13
CA CYS A 594 17.38 30.63 -43.13
C CYS A 594 16.27 31.68 -42.87
N ALA A 595 16.16 32.20 -41.64
CA ALA A 595 15.08 33.11 -41.24
C ALA A 595 15.45 34.60 -41.28
N PHE A 596 16.74 34.96 -41.30
CA PHE A 596 17.18 36.36 -41.32
C PHE A 596 18.37 36.57 -42.27
N PRO A 597 18.14 36.98 -43.54
CA PRO A 597 19.20 37.51 -44.36
C PRO A 597 19.47 38.95 -43.89
N GLN A 598 20.72 39.26 -43.55
CA GLN A 598 21.21 40.59 -43.18
C GLN A 598 20.89 41.03 -41.75
N HIS A 599 21.72 40.62 -40.80
CA HIS A 599 22.44 41.51 -39.87
C HIS A 599 23.20 40.62 -38.87
N GLY A 600 24.52 40.72 -38.86
CA GLY A 600 25.40 39.92 -38.01
C GLY A 600 25.28 40.32 -36.54
N TRP A 601 24.91 39.38 -35.68
CA TRP A 601 24.85 39.57 -34.23
C TRP A 601 25.62 38.48 -33.46
N PHE A 602 26.73 37.97 -34.01
CA PHE A 602 27.55 36.97 -33.30
C PHE A 602 29.07 37.18 -33.41
N ILE A 603 29.51 38.43 -33.27
CA ILE A 603 30.90 38.74 -32.89
C ILE A 603 30.87 39.87 -31.85
N ALA A 604 30.68 39.54 -30.56
CA ALA A 604 30.95 40.44 -29.43
C ALA A 604 30.89 39.72 -28.06
N PHE A 605 31.53 38.56 -27.89
CA PHE A 605 31.71 37.99 -26.53
C PHE A 605 33.16 37.58 -26.22
N TYR A 606 34.11 38.10 -26.98
CA TYR A 606 35.54 37.98 -26.69
C TYR A 606 36.22 39.30 -27.01
N THR A 607 36.20 40.23 -26.04
CA THR A 607 37.25 41.22 -25.75
C THR A 607 36.70 42.22 -24.72
N SER A 608 36.94 41.94 -23.44
CA SER A 608 37.29 42.99 -22.48
C SER A 608 37.78 42.36 -21.18
N ASN A 609 39.07 42.56 -20.97
CA ASN A 609 39.84 42.45 -19.74
C ASN A 609 39.05 42.40 -18.42
N MET A 610 39.16 41.28 -17.69
CA MET A 610 39.60 41.27 -16.29
C MET A 610 40.29 39.92 -16.03
N GLY A 611 41.52 39.97 -15.51
CA GLY A 611 42.42 38.82 -15.41
C GLY A 611 42.07 37.82 -14.31
N PHE A 612 42.39 36.56 -14.56
CA PHE A 612 43.19 35.64 -13.73
C PHE A 612 43.00 34.19 -14.26
N GLY A 613 44.07 33.57 -14.78
CA GLY A 613 44.16 32.13 -15.06
C GLY A 613 43.69 31.67 -16.44
N GLN A 614 44.65 31.31 -17.30
CA GLN A 614 44.38 30.74 -18.64
C GLN A 614 43.78 29.33 -18.54
N ALA A 615 42.65 29.10 -19.20
CA ALA A 615 42.10 27.77 -19.51
C ALA A 615 42.21 27.52 -21.02
N TYR A 616 42.89 26.45 -21.42
CA TYR A 616 42.87 25.97 -22.80
C TYR A 616 41.58 25.17 -23.03
N LEU A 617 40.76 25.62 -23.97
CA LEU A 617 39.54 24.95 -24.41
C LEU A 617 39.89 24.02 -25.60
N MET A 618 39.98 22.72 -25.36
CA MET A 618 40.00 21.73 -26.45
C MET A 618 38.58 21.18 -26.66
N ILE A 619 37.95 21.56 -27.77
CA ILE A 619 36.61 21.12 -28.16
C ILE A 619 36.74 19.79 -28.91
N SER A 620 36.30 18.69 -28.29
CA SER A 620 36.08 17.40 -28.97
C SER A 620 34.61 17.29 -29.42
N TRP A 621 34.39 16.92 -30.67
CA TRP A 621 33.08 16.77 -31.31
C TRP A 621 32.59 15.33 -31.20
N SER A 622 31.43 15.07 -30.57
CA SER A 622 30.74 13.77 -30.64
C SER A 622 29.21 13.94 -30.59
N ILE A 623 28.52 13.39 -31.59
CA ILE A 623 27.11 13.66 -31.96
C ILE A 623 26.09 12.71 -31.26
N ARG A 624 26.34 12.17 -30.05
CA ARG A 624 25.44 11.11 -29.50
C ARG A 624 25.06 11.24 -28.02
N TYR A 625 23.75 11.44 -27.79
CA TYR A 625 23.05 11.63 -26.51
C TYR A 625 23.31 10.59 -25.39
N ALA A 626 23.60 9.33 -25.72
CA ALA A 626 23.81 8.27 -24.71
C ALA A 626 25.08 8.46 -23.86
N GLN A 627 26.09 9.17 -24.40
CA GLN A 627 27.35 9.44 -23.71
C GLN A 627 27.20 10.56 -22.67
N GLY A 628 26.27 11.50 -22.87
CA GLY A 628 25.97 12.57 -21.91
C GLY A 628 25.43 12.03 -20.58
N ILE A 629 24.55 11.02 -20.62
CA ILE A 629 23.98 10.40 -19.40
C ILE A 629 25.06 9.61 -18.65
N THR A 630 25.85 8.80 -19.36
CA THR A 630 26.94 8.03 -18.76
C THR A 630 27.99 8.96 -18.11
N ALA A 631 28.32 10.06 -18.79
CA ALA A 631 29.28 11.04 -18.29
C ALA A 631 28.75 11.84 -17.09
N VAL A 632 27.43 12.14 -17.03
CA VAL A 632 26.76 12.74 -15.86
C VAL A 632 26.77 11.79 -14.66
N VAL A 633 26.48 10.50 -14.85
CA VAL A 633 26.52 9.49 -13.77
C VAL A 633 27.94 9.28 -13.24
N LEU A 634 28.95 9.30 -14.12
CA LEU A 634 30.36 9.23 -13.74
C LEU A 634 30.84 10.50 -13.01
N ALA A 635 30.35 11.67 -13.41
CA ALA A 635 30.61 12.92 -12.68
C ALA A 635 30.01 12.88 -11.27
N PHE A 636 28.81 12.32 -11.10
CA PHE A 636 28.20 12.06 -9.79
C PHE A 636 29.05 11.15 -8.91
N ASN A 637 29.52 10.02 -9.45
CA ASN A 637 30.33 9.05 -8.72
C ASN A 637 31.67 9.65 -8.25
N ARG A 638 32.30 10.49 -9.09
CA ARG A 638 33.54 11.22 -8.74
C ARG A 638 33.28 12.32 -7.71
N LEU A 639 32.13 13.00 -7.77
CA LEU A 639 31.73 14.00 -6.78
C LEU A 639 31.53 13.39 -5.39
N THR A 640 30.88 12.22 -5.28
CA THR A 640 30.71 11.53 -4.00
C THR A 640 32.05 11.15 -3.37
N ALA A 641 33.03 10.75 -4.20
CA ALA A 641 34.41 10.46 -3.78
C ALA A 641 35.14 11.65 -3.16
N VAL A 642 34.87 12.84 -3.67
CA VAL A 642 35.55 14.09 -3.29
C VAL A 642 34.85 14.77 -2.12
N VAL A 643 33.52 14.79 -2.11
CA VAL A 643 32.72 15.51 -1.12
C VAL A 643 32.50 14.69 0.15
N PHE A 644 32.42 13.36 0.06
CA PHE A 644 32.18 12.48 1.20
C PHE A 644 33.10 11.24 1.18
N PRO A 645 34.42 11.40 1.36
CA PRO A 645 35.40 10.32 1.16
C PRO A 645 35.15 9.07 2.02
N ALA A 646 34.63 9.23 3.24
CA ALA A 646 34.24 8.11 4.10
C ALA A 646 33.00 7.35 3.59
N ARG A 647 31.99 8.06 3.08
CA ARG A 647 30.78 7.45 2.48
C ARG A 647 31.04 6.88 1.10
N TYR A 648 31.97 7.44 0.33
CA TYR A 648 32.40 6.89 -0.95
C TYR A 648 33.01 5.50 -0.80
N LYS A 649 33.79 5.27 0.26
CA LYS A 649 34.33 3.95 0.58
C LYS A 649 33.21 2.93 0.84
N THR A 650 32.12 3.35 1.47
CA THR A 650 30.90 2.55 1.70
C THR A 650 30.04 2.39 0.44
N PHE A 651 29.98 3.41 -0.42
CA PHE A 651 29.24 3.39 -1.69
C PHE A 651 29.93 2.50 -2.74
N ALA A 652 31.25 2.36 -2.66
CA ALA A 652 32.05 1.48 -3.48
C ALA A 652 31.78 -0.02 -3.21
N ASP A 653 31.24 -0.36 -2.04
CA ASP A 653 31.07 -1.73 -1.52
C ASP A 653 29.63 -2.29 -1.62
N ASN A 654 28.64 -1.53 -2.13
CA ASN A 654 27.23 -1.96 -2.15
C ASN A 654 26.72 -2.46 -3.51
N ASP A 655 25.81 -3.46 -3.47
CA ASP A 655 25.09 -4.07 -4.60
C ASP A 655 24.38 -3.07 -5.53
N PHE A 656 24.03 -1.88 -5.02
CA PHE A 656 23.46 -0.78 -5.79
C PHE A 656 24.38 -0.31 -6.94
N ARG A 657 25.70 -0.36 -6.76
CA ARG A 657 26.67 -0.09 -7.85
C ARG A 657 26.52 -1.13 -8.95
N GLY A 658 26.43 -2.40 -8.59
CA GLY A 658 26.20 -3.50 -9.52
C GLY A 658 24.93 -3.27 -10.36
N VAL A 659 23.82 -2.91 -9.71
CA VAL A 659 22.55 -2.65 -10.39
C VAL A 659 22.63 -1.47 -11.36
N VAL A 660 23.13 -0.31 -10.91
CA VAL A 660 23.21 0.90 -11.76
C VAL A 660 24.12 0.68 -12.97
N PHE A 661 25.29 0.06 -12.77
CA PHE A 661 26.20 -0.22 -13.87
C PHE A 661 25.72 -1.34 -14.80
N THR A 662 24.99 -2.33 -14.28
CA THR A 662 24.35 -3.37 -15.11
C THR A 662 23.28 -2.76 -16.01
N VAL A 663 22.43 -1.89 -15.45
CA VAL A 663 21.42 -1.15 -16.24
C VAL A 663 22.09 -0.26 -17.29
N SER A 664 23.14 0.47 -16.92
CA SER A 664 23.91 1.30 -17.87
C SER A 664 24.56 0.48 -18.98
N SER A 665 25.16 -0.68 -18.65
CA SER A 665 25.78 -1.59 -19.62
C SER A 665 24.73 -2.21 -20.54
N PHE A 666 23.55 -2.56 -20.03
CA PHE A 666 22.43 -3.05 -20.83
C PHE A 666 21.97 -2.00 -21.85
N ILE A 667 21.76 -0.76 -21.39
CA ILE A 667 21.39 0.36 -22.26
C ILE A 667 22.47 0.60 -23.33
N GLN A 668 23.75 0.65 -22.94
CA GLN A 668 24.86 0.81 -23.88
C GLN A 668 24.91 -0.33 -24.92
N THR A 669 24.64 -1.57 -24.51
CA THR A 669 24.59 -2.73 -25.40
C THR A 669 23.49 -2.60 -26.46
N VAL A 670 22.29 -2.17 -26.08
CA VAL A 670 21.19 -1.92 -27.02
C VAL A 670 21.58 -0.87 -28.06
N PHE A 671 22.21 0.23 -27.63
CA PHE A 671 22.67 1.27 -28.54
C PHE A 671 23.78 0.80 -29.48
N VAL A 672 24.75 0.01 -29.00
CA VAL A 672 25.83 -0.52 -29.85
C VAL A 672 25.28 -1.51 -30.87
N ILE A 673 24.36 -2.40 -30.48
CA ILE A 673 23.66 -3.28 -31.42
C ILE A 673 22.90 -2.46 -32.48
N TYR A 674 22.18 -1.41 -32.06
CA TYR A 674 21.50 -0.50 -32.97
C TYR A 674 22.47 0.18 -33.95
N ILE A 675 23.64 0.61 -33.49
CA ILE A 675 24.69 1.20 -34.32
C ILE A 675 25.21 0.19 -35.34
N ILE A 676 25.54 -1.02 -34.90
CA ILE A 676 26.03 -2.10 -35.77
C ILE A 676 25.00 -2.42 -36.84
N VAL A 677 23.72 -2.58 -36.47
CA VAL A 677 22.62 -2.85 -37.41
C VAL A 677 22.48 -1.71 -38.42
N ASN A 678 22.49 -0.44 -37.98
CA ASN A 678 22.45 0.70 -38.89
C ASN A 678 23.62 0.69 -39.87
N TYR A 679 24.84 0.44 -39.39
CA TYR A 679 26.01 0.40 -40.27
C TYR A 679 25.98 -0.78 -41.24
N ILE A 680 25.49 -1.96 -40.84
CA ILE A 680 25.31 -3.10 -41.73
C ILE A 680 24.29 -2.76 -42.83
N VAL A 681 23.16 -2.14 -42.46
CA VAL A 681 22.13 -1.70 -43.42
C VAL A 681 22.71 -0.69 -44.41
N VAL A 682 23.43 0.33 -43.92
CA VAL A 682 24.10 1.34 -44.74
C VAL A 682 25.18 0.71 -45.65
N PHE A 683 25.97 -0.24 -45.13
CA PHE A 683 27.00 -0.95 -45.89
C PHE A 683 26.38 -1.78 -47.02
N ILE A 684 25.32 -2.55 -46.74
CA ILE A 684 24.59 -3.34 -47.74
C ILE A 684 24.01 -2.42 -48.81
N TYR A 685 23.42 -1.28 -48.41
CA TYR A 685 22.91 -0.25 -49.31
C TYR A 685 24.00 0.28 -50.26
N PHE A 686 25.14 0.74 -49.73
CA PHE A 686 26.26 1.24 -50.52
C PHE A 686 26.83 0.17 -51.46
N ARG A 687 26.97 -1.08 -50.99
CA ARG A 687 27.51 -2.17 -51.82
C ARG A 687 26.56 -2.56 -52.95
N LYS A 688 25.24 -2.42 -52.75
CA LYS A 688 24.22 -2.65 -53.79
C LYS A 688 24.22 -1.53 -54.82
N GLN A 689 24.43 -0.28 -54.39
CA GLN A 689 24.59 0.89 -55.26
C GLN A 689 25.86 0.81 -56.13
N LEU A 690 26.96 0.29 -55.57
CA LEU A 690 28.23 0.04 -56.28
C LEU A 690 28.16 -1.15 -57.27
N ARG A 691 27.23 -2.11 -57.06
CA ARG A 691 26.99 -3.23 -58.01
C ARG A 691 26.02 -2.87 -59.14
N GLY A 692 25.16 -1.87 -58.94
CA GLY A 692 24.21 -1.39 -59.94
C GLY A 692 24.79 -0.38 -60.95
N THR A 693 26.05 0.01 -60.79
CA THR A 693 26.76 0.93 -61.69
C THR A 693 27.58 0.14 -62.71
N VAL A 694 27.26 0.32 -64.00
CA VAL A 694 28.00 -0.23 -65.16
C VAL A 694 29.50 0.07 -65.01
N PRO A 695 30.44 -0.84 -65.39
CA PRO A 695 31.87 -0.56 -65.28
C PRO A 695 32.20 0.72 -66.03
N ALA A 696 32.72 1.73 -65.31
CA ALA A 696 33.10 3.00 -65.89
C ALA A 696 34.02 2.78 -67.10
N SER A 697 33.73 3.45 -68.22
CA SER A 697 34.67 3.51 -69.34
C SER A 697 36.02 4.00 -68.83
N ARG A 698 37.10 3.46 -69.40
CA ARG A 698 38.47 3.51 -68.84
C ARG A 698 39.03 4.94 -68.63
N ASN A 699 38.34 6.00 -69.08
CA ASN A 699 38.80 7.40 -69.11
C ASN A 699 37.95 8.43 -68.33
N ASP A 700 36.96 8.06 -67.51
CA ASP A 700 36.27 9.05 -66.66
C ASP A 700 36.92 9.19 -65.27
N GLU A 701 37.84 10.15 -65.13
CA GLU A 701 38.55 10.45 -63.87
C GLU A 701 37.59 10.86 -62.73
N ARG A 702 36.44 11.48 -63.06
CA ARG A 702 35.49 11.98 -62.06
C ARG A 702 34.74 10.85 -61.36
N SER A 703 34.40 9.80 -62.10
CA SER A 703 33.80 8.56 -61.59
C SER A 703 34.78 7.79 -60.68
N LYS A 704 36.04 7.67 -61.09
CA LYS A 704 37.10 7.02 -60.30
C LYS A 704 37.36 7.75 -58.97
N GLU A 705 37.38 9.08 -58.98
CA GLU A 705 37.62 9.87 -57.76
C GLU A 705 36.43 9.81 -56.79
N LYS A 706 35.20 9.78 -57.30
CA LYS A 706 33.99 9.59 -56.49
C LYS A 706 33.97 8.21 -55.81
N GLN A 707 34.28 7.15 -56.56
CA GLN A 707 34.35 5.80 -55.99
C GLN A 707 35.48 5.64 -54.97
N LYS A 708 36.59 6.34 -55.17
CA LYS A 708 37.70 6.42 -54.21
C LYS A 708 37.32 7.15 -52.93
N GLN A 709 36.51 8.22 -53.01
CA GLN A 709 35.97 8.92 -51.83
C GLN A 709 34.97 8.07 -51.04
N GLU A 710 34.07 7.35 -51.73
CA GLU A 710 33.09 6.46 -51.11
C GLU A 710 33.78 5.28 -50.39
N ASN A 711 34.79 4.67 -51.00
CA ASN A 711 35.60 3.62 -50.36
C ASN A 711 36.36 4.12 -49.11
N ARG A 712 36.80 5.38 -49.11
CA ARG A 712 37.46 6.00 -47.95
C ARG A 712 36.48 6.27 -46.79
N LEU A 713 35.28 6.76 -47.10
CA LEU A 713 34.21 6.96 -46.11
C LEU A 713 33.74 5.64 -45.49
N LEU A 714 33.70 4.57 -46.29
CA LEU A 714 33.41 3.22 -45.82
C LEU A 714 34.49 2.73 -44.85
N PHE A 715 35.77 2.95 -45.17
CA PHE A 715 36.89 2.61 -44.29
C PHE A 715 36.83 3.38 -42.97
N ILE A 716 36.58 4.69 -43.00
CA ILE A 716 36.40 5.51 -41.79
C ILE A 716 35.26 4.95 -40.93
N SER A 717 34.13 4.61 -41.55
CA SER A 717 32.96 4.07 -40.85
C SER A 717 33.25 2.72 -40.18
N ILE A 718 33.98 1.82 -40.87
CA ILE A 718 34.40 0.53 -40.32
C ILE A 718 35.36 0.71 -39.14
N ALA A 719 36.32 1.63 -39.25
CA ALA A 719 37.28 1.92 -38.18
C ALA A 719 36.58 2.46 -36.92
N VAL A 720 35.65 3.41 -37.09
CA VAL A 720 34.88 3.98 -35.98
C VAL A 720 33.96 2.93 -35.37
N CYS A 721 33.28 2.10 -36.18
CA CYS A 721 32.43 1.02 -35.67
C CYS A 721 33.26 -0.01 -34.88
N SER A 722 34.46 -0.34 -35.35
CA SER A 722 35.36 -1.28 -34.66
C SER A 722 35.81 -0.77 -33.30
N LEU A 723 36.13 0.53 -33.19
CA LEU A 723 36.49 1.15 -31.91
C LEU A 723 35.30 1.23 -30.94
N GLU A 724 34.08 1.43 -31.45
CA GLU A 724 32.86 1.41 -30.63
C GLU A 724 32.60 0.01 -30.04
N VAL A 725 32.77 -1.04 -30.87
CA VAL A 725 32.66 -2.44 -30.43
C VAL A 725 33.74 -2.77 -29.40
N LEU A 726 34.97 -2.31 -29.58
CA LEU A 726 36.05 -2.54 -28.61
C LEU A 726 35.78 -1.84 -27.26
N SER A 727 35.28 -0.60 -27.29
CA SER A 727 34.87 0.13 -26.08
C SER A 727 33.73 -0.59 -25.35
N TRP A 728 32.74 -1.08 -26.10
CA TRP A 728 31.64 -1.87 -25.57
C TRP A 728 32.08 -3.20 -24.96
N LEU A 729 32.93 -3.97 -25.65
CA LEU A 729 33.47 -5.24 -25.16
C LEU A 729 34.25 -5.03 -23.86
N TYR A 730 34.99 -3.92 -23.73
CA TYR A 730 35.67 -3.58 -22.49
C TYR A 730 34.68 -3.28 -21.35
N SER A 731 33.61 -2.52 -21.60
CA SER A 731 32.54 -2.29 -20.62
C SER A 731 31.90 -3.60 -20.17
N VAL A 732 31.56 -4.50 -21.10
CA VAL A 732 30.99 -5.82 -20.77
C VAL A 732 31.99 -6.66 -19.97
N TYR A 733 33.26 -6.69 -20.35
CA TYR A 733 34.30 -7.39 -19.60
C TYR A 733 34.44 -6.86 -18.17
N ALA A 734 34.49 -5.54 -17.99
CA ALA A 734 34.69 -4.92 -16.68
C ALA A 734 33.48 -5.08 -15.73
N PHE A 735 32.25 -5.12 -16.26
CA PHE A 735 31.04 -5.11 -15.43
C PHE A 735 30.31 -6.44 -15.36
N VAL A 736 30.47 -7.32 -16.35
CA VAL A 736 29.76 -8.61 -16.41
C VAL A 736 30.72 -9.76 -16.12
N ILE A 737 31.95 -9.70 -16.63
CA ILE A 737 32.90 -10.82 -16.57
C ILE A 737 33.85 -10.69 -15.38
N ASN A 738 34.48 -9.53 -15.19
CA ASN A 738 35.45 -9.26 -14.12
C ASN A 738 34.91 -8.22 -13.13
N THR A 739 33.85 -8.59 -12.41
CA THR A 739 33.14 -7.72 -11.45
C THR A 739 33.99 -7.21 -10.28
N LYS A 740 35.18 -7.79 -10.07
CA LYS A 740 36.14 -7.41 -9.01
C LYS A 740 37.25 -6.48 -9.49
N MET A 741 37.19 -5.96 -10.72
CA MET A 741 38.20 -5.06 -11.26
C MET A 741 38.38 -3.79 -10.38
N GLN A 742 39.63 -3.43 -10.09
CA GLN A 742 39.91 -2.22 -9.31
C GLN A 742 39.41 -0.98 -10.04
N THR A 743 38.56 -0.20 -9.36
CA THR A 743 37.84 0.95 -9.92
C THR A 743 38.75 2.01 -10.55
N ARG A 744 39.96 2.21 -10.02
CA ARG A 744 40.95 3.14 -10.60
C ARG A 744 41.49 2.68 -11.94
N VAL A 745 41.79 1.38 -12.06
CA VAL A 745 42.26 0.76 -13.30
C VAL A 745 41.15 0.79 -14.35
N PHE A 746 39.91 0.48 -13.93
CA PHE A 746 38.74 0.59 -14.79
C PHE A 746 38.64 1.99 -15.41
N TYR A 747 38.64 3.04 -14.58
CA TYR A 747 38.49 4.41 -15.05
C TYR A 747 39.64 4.88 -15.94
N CYS A 748 40.87 4.44 -15.65
CA CYS A 748 42.02 4.78 -16.48
C CYS A 748 41.86 4.25 -17.91
N ILE A 749 41.57 2.95 -18.05
CA ILE A 749 41.42 2.31 -19.35
C ILE A 749 40.15 2.81 -20.07
N PHE A 750 39.05 2.97 -19.35
CA PHE A 750 37.81 3.49 -19.93
C PHE A 750 37.98 4.90 -20.50
N ASN A 751 38.64 5.81 -19.76
CA ASN A 751 38.90 7.16 -20.26
C ASN A 751 39.84 7.13 -21.48
N ILE A 752 40.90 6.30 -21.46
CA ILE A 752 41.81 6.17 -22.61
C ILE A 752 41.05 5.68 -23.85
N LEU A 753 40.20 4.64 -23.71
CA LEU A 753 39.40 4.13 -24.81
C LEU A 753 38.39 5.16 -25.31
N SER A 754 37.76 5.91 -24.41
CA SER A 754 36.81 6.98 -24.74
C SER A 754 37.49 8.16 -25.44
N ASP A 755 38.69 8.54 -25.02
CA ASP A 755 39.47 9.61 -25.64
C ASP A 755 39.97 9.18 -27.03
N VAL A 756 40.52 7.98 -27.16
CA VAL A 756 40.91 7.41 -28.46
C VAL A 756 39.70 7.34 -29.39
N TYR A 757 38.57 6.81 -28.92
CA TYR A 757 37.35 6.69 -29.72
C TYR A 757 36.80 8.06 -30.14
N SER A 758 36.72 9.04 -29.23
CA SER A 758 36.14 10.35 -29.52
C SER A 758 37.03 11.23 -30.40
N CYS A 759 38.36 11.10 -30.27
CA CYS A 759 39.30 11.85 -31.08
C CYS A 759 39.52 11.25 -32.48
N THR A 760 39.37 9.93 -32.65
CA THR A 760 39.70 9.26 -33.92
C THR A 760 38.85 9.71 -35.13
N PRO A 761 37.51 9.83 -35.07
CA PRO A 761 36.69 10.18 -36.23
C PRO A 761 37.03 11.54 -36.88
N PRO A 762 37.24 12.64 -36.14
CA PRO A 762 37.71 13.91 -36.71
C PRO A 762 39.05 13.79 -37.44
N TYR A 763 40.03 13.09 -36.87
CA TYR A 763 41.33 12.90 -37.51
C TYR A 763 41.23 12.01 -38.76
N LEU A 764 40.42 10.96 -38.71
CA LEU A 764 40.15 10.12 -39.87
C LEU A 764 39.45 10.91 -41.00
N LEU A 765 38.52 11.81 -40.66
CA LEU A 765 37.89 12.69 -41.65
C LEU A 765 38.91 13.66 -42.25
N ILE A 766 39.79 14.26 -41.45
CA ILE A 766 40.85 15.15 -41.98
C ILE A 766 41.84 14.37 -42.85
N LEU A 767 42.21 13.14 -42.50
CA LEU A 767 43.21 12.35 -43.23
C LEU A 767 42.68 11.72 -44.53
N PHE A 768 41.39 11.39 -44.58
CA PHE A 768 40.83 10.61 -45.69
C PHE A 768 39.75 11.35 -46.50
N SER A 769 39.25 12.52 -46.04
CA SER A 769 38.31 13.35 -46.80
C SER A 769 39.03 14.41 -47.63
N THR A 770 39.21 14.14 -48.93
CA THR A 770 39.83 15.08 -49.89
C THR A 770 39.15 16.46 -49.92
N PRO A 771 37.79 16.57 -49.89
CA PRO A 771 37.12 17.88 -49.85
C PRO A 771 37.47 18.68 -48.60
N PHE A 772 37.56 18.01 -47.45
CA PHE A 772 37.86 18.65 -46.17
C PHE A 772 39.31 19.14 -46.12
N GLN A 773 40.26 18.33 -46.62
CA GLN A 773 41.66 18.73 -46.77
C GLN A 773 41.82 19.95 -47.69
N LYS A 774 41.08 19.98 -48.80
CA LYS A 774 41.15 21.09 -49.75
C LYS A 774 40.66 22.39 -49.09
N ARG A 775 39.52 22.33 -48.40
CA ARG A 775 38.92 23.46 -47.67
C ARG A 775 39.81 23.93 -46.51
N LEU A 776 40.43 23.01 -45.77
CA LEU A 776 41.36 23.32 -44.69
C LEU A 776 42.62 24.02 -45.22
N ARG A 777 43.19 23.57 -46.34
CA ARG A 777 44.33 24.27 -47.00
C ARG A 777 43.97 25.67 -47.44
N THR A 778 42.77 25.88 -48.01
CA THR A 778 42.31 27.21 -48.44
C THR A 778 42.12 28.17 -47.26
N LEU A 779 41.64 27.66 -46.13
CA LEU A 779 41.51 28.45 -44.90
C LEU A 779 42.87 28.83 -44.30
N LEU A 780 43.86 27.92 -44.36
CA LEU A 780 45.20 28.19 -43.86
C LEU A 780 46.03 29.10 -44.79
N SER A 781 45.78 29.08 -46.11
CA SER A 781 46.46 29.96 -47.06
C SER A 781 45.99 31.42 -46.98
N HIS A 782 44.82 31.70 -46.40
CA HIS A 782 44.30 33.07 -46.21
C HIS A 782 44.89 33.81 -45.00
N HIS A 783 45.87 33.24 -44.30
CA HIS A 783 46.54 33.87 -43.14
C HIS A 783 48.01 34.27 -43.39
N VAL A 784 48.49 34.21 -44.64
CA VAL A 784 49.84 34.63 -45.01
C VAL A 784 49.79 35.62 -46.17
N GLU A 785 49.43 36.88 -45.90
CA GLU A 785 49.91 38.06 -46.64
C GLU A 785 49.69 39.31 -45.78
N PRO A 786 50.74 40.07 -45.40
CA PRO A 786 50.61 41.30 -44.62
C PRO A 786 50.38 42.53 -45.51
N SER A 787 49.55 43.44 -45.01
CA SER A 787 49.16 44.69 -45.64
C SER A 787 50.28 45.75 -45.62
N THR A 788 50.50 46.42 -46.75
CA THR A 788 51.07 47.78 -46.77
C THR A 788 50.25 48.72 -47.66
N SER A 789 49.59 49.64 -46.95
CA SER A 789 49.49 51.08 -47.20
C SER A 789 48.91 51.65 -48.50
N THR A 790 48.00 52.60 -48.24
CA THR A 790 47.84 53.94 -48.83
C THR A 790 47.05 54.12 -50.13
N SER A 791 45.87 54.69 -49.90
CA SER A 791 45.42 55.99 -50.40
C SER A 791 44.87 56.11 -51.82
N SER A 792 43.73 56.81 -51.82
CA SER A 792 43.42 57.93 -52.71
C SER A 792 42.52 57.64 -53.91
N THR A 793 41.35 58.29 -53.82
CA THR A 793 40.71 59.13 -54.84
C THR A 793 40.09 58.50 -56.09
N VAL A 794 38.86 58.97 -56.36
CA VAL A 794 38.38 59.47 -57.67
C VAL A 794 38.03 58.36 -58.68
N THR A 795 36.95 58.37 -59.45
CA THR A 795 35.69 59.13 -59.57
C THR A 795 34.86 58.30 -60.55
N ASN A 796 33.56 58.22 -60.28
CA ASN A 796 32.47 58.59 -61.18
C ASN A 796 32.41 58.06 -62.64
N ARG A 797 31.17 57.70 -63.02
CA ARG A 797 30.58 57.56 -64.37
C ARG A 797 30.90 56.24 -65.09
N ASP A 798 29.95 55.52 -65.70
CA ASP A 798 28.85 56.03 -66.51
C ASP A 798 27.74 54.98 -66.77
N ARG A 799 26.59 55.52 -67.20
CA ARG A 799 25.46 54.93 -67.95
C ARG A 799 24.25 54.35 -67.19
N GLN A 800 23.37 55.31 -66.87
CA GLN A 800 22.05 55.44 -67.50
C GLN A 800 21.11 54.23 -67.44
N SER A 801 20.18 54.31 -66.48
CA SER A 801 18.79 53.98 -66.72
C SER A 801 18.09 55.15 -67.41
N SER A 802 17.56 54.94 -68.62
CA SER A 802 16.45 55.71 -69.17
C SER A 802 15.28 54.74 -69.37
N SER A 803 14.27 54.89 -68.51
CA SER A 803 12.90 55.29 -68.87
C SER A 803 12.09 54.14 -69.48
N SER A 804 11.13 53.59 -68.72
CA SER A 804 9.68 53.89 -68.83
C SER A 804 9.08 53.23 -70.09
N SER A 805 7.89 52.66 -70.08
CA SER A 805 6.67 53.22 -69.54
C SER A 805 5.55 52.19 -69.73
N SER A 806 4.54 52.29 -68.88
CA SER A 806 3.16 52.10 -69.29
C SER A 806 2.49 53.47 -69.33
N ARG A 807 2.30 54.02 -70.52
CA ARG A 807 1.10 54.75 -71.01
C ARG A 807 1.32 55.12 -72.48
N TYR A 808 0.44 54.57 -73.32
CA TYR A 808 0.25 54.66 -74.78
C TYR A 808 1.36 54.11 -75.68
#